data_AF-E0NW95-F1
#
_entry.id   AF-E0NW95-F1
#
_cell.length_a   1.000
_cell.length_b   1.000
_cell.length_c   1.000
_cell.angle_alpha   90.00
_cell.angle_beta   90.00
_cell.angle_gamma   90.00
#
_symmetry.space_group_name_H-M   'P 1'
#
loop_
_entity.id
_entity.type
_entity.pdbx_description
1 polymer ?
#
loop_
_entity_poly.entity_id
_entity_poly.type
_entity_poly.pdbx_seq_one_letter_code
_entity_poly.pdbx_strand_id
1 'polypeptide(L)'
;MAEDAHYDKAAADYAVGFIECLCHTKGTWAGKPFELIDWQERIIRDIFGILKPNGYRQFNTAYVEIPKKQGKQLALDTKIPTPSGFTTMGDIRVGDTVFDENGQACRVVARSDVDDTEQAYRLTFRDGSSIVAGERHLWNVDYIIGKPQSVLWTTGDIYRRTMKYRARYADNDKEARRSIIRIPVAKPLNLAECDLPVDPYLYGYWLGNGCATKPEITICDKDVQAVTQNVPYAPYNSIPQPGSVRVYYEELKSILVSTFRDKVIPVAYLRASERQRWELLQGLMDSDGCIGSRKAQSVYVSTIKQLAESVRELLWSLGIKNAMTEAPSTRCGKPTGETLYIIRFTTFDDQPTSKLHRKICRKRERVKETRSCFHYLADVAPLKEHVPMQCIQVDSRSHCYLVGESFVPTHNSELAAAVALLLCCGDGEERAEVYGCAADRQQASIVFEVAADMVRMCPALGKRVKILASQKRMVYLPTNSFYQVLSAEAYSKHGFNIHGVVFDELHTQPNRKLFDVMTKGSGDARMQPLYFLITTAGTDTQSICYETHQKAKDILEGRKIDPTFYPVIYGAKEDEDWTDPEVWKRSNPSLGITVGIDKVQAACDSARQNPAEENSFRQLRLNQWVKQSVRWMPMDKWDACAMPVDAESLEGRVCYGGLDLSSTMDITAFVLVFPPTEEDEPFAVLPYFWIPEENIDLRVRRDHVPYDVWERQGFLMTTEGNVVHYGFIETFIEKLGEKYNIREIAFDRWGAVQMVQNLEGMGFTVVPFGQGFKDMSPPTKELMKLTLEKKIAHGGHPVMRWMADNIFIRTDPAGNIKADKEKSTEKIDGVIALIMALDRAIRCGNDTSESVYESRGVWVF
;
A
#
# COMPACT_ATOMS: atom_id res chain seq x y z
N MET A 1 -23.21 29.33 6.61
CA MET A 1 -24.52 28.94 6.05
C MET A 1 -25.00 30.05 5.14
N ALA A 2 -25.85 29.75 4.15
CA ALA A 2 -26.53 30.81 3.40
C ALA A 2 -27.47 31.60 4.33
N GLU A 3 -27.73 32.87 4.04
CA GLU A 3 -28.52 33.76 4.92
C GLU A 3 -29.92 33.21 5.26
N ASP A 4 -30.51 32.37 4.39
CA ASP A 4 -31.86 31.81 4.58
C ASP A 4 -31.89 30.30 4.85
N ALA A 5 -30.74 29.64 5.02
CA ALA A 5 -30.71 28.21 5.31
C ALA A 5 -30.97 27.94 6.80
N HIS A 6 -31.65 26.85 7.12
CA HIS A 6 -31.97 26.44 8.49
C HIS A 6 -31.59 24.98 8.74
N TYR A 7 -31.36 24.65 10.01
CA TYR A 7 -31.13 23.28 10.43
C TYR A 7 -32.48 22.58 10.68
N ASP A 8 -32.79 21.60 9.85
CA ASP A 8 -33.91 20.68 10.01
C ASP A 8 -33.43 19.43 10.74
N LYS A 9 -33.82 19.32 12.02
CA LYS A 9 -33.49 18.18 12.86
C LYS A 9 -34.09 16.87 12.33
N ALA A 10 -35.31 16.89 11.79
CA ALA A 10 -35.99 15.69 11.33
C ALA A 10 -35.31 15.12 10.08
N ALA A 11 -34.89 15.98 9.15
CA ALA A 11 -34.11 15.58 7.98
C ALA A 11 -32.74 14.99 8.37
N ALA A 12 -32.07 15.63 9.34
CA ALA A 12 -30.80 15.12 9.88
C ALA A 12 -30.97 13.75 10.56
N ASP A 13 -31.97 13.61 11.43
CA ASP A 13 -32.28 12.36 12.14
C ASP A 13 -32.70 11.25 11.17
N TYR A 14 -33.39 11.59 10.08
CA TYR A 14 -33.72 10.64 9.02
C TYR A 14 -32.47 10.11 8.31
N ALA A 15 -31.53 10.98 7.93
CA ALA A 15 -30.31 10.58 7.24
C ALA A 15 -29.42 9.70 8.13
N VAL A 16 -29.24 10.09 9.40
CA VAL A 16 -28.52 9.29 10.40
C VAL A 16 -29.24 7.95 10.60
N GLY A 17 -30.55 7.97 10.86
CA GLY A 17 -31.35 6.77 11.07
C GLY A 17 -31.33 5.82 9.88
N PHE A 18 -31.34 6.33 8.64
CA PHE A 18 -31.19 5.51 7.43
C PHE A 18 -29.84 4.78 7.43
N ILE A 19 -28.74 5.49 7.68
CA ILE A 19 -27.40 4.90 7.69
C ILE A 19 -27.27 3.88 8.82
N GLU A 20 -27.79 4.18 10.01
CA GLU A 20 -27.77 3.26 11.15
C GLU A 20 -28.70 2.05 10.98
N CYS A 21 -29.71 2.14 10.10
CA CYS A 21 -30.53 0.99 9.66
C CYS A 21 -29.79 0.08 8.67
N LEU A 22 -28.67 0.53 8.08
CA LEU A 22 -27.77 -0.35 7.36
C LEU A 22 -26.98 -1.17 8.38
N CYS A 23 -26.53 -2.33 7.92
CA CYS A 23 -25.68 -3.16 8.74
C CYS A 23 -24.24 -2.98 8.30
N HIS A 24 -23.29 -3.10 9.23
CA HIS A 24 -21.95 -3.47 8.82
C HIS A 24 -22.06 -4.78 8.02
N THR A 25 -21.30 -4.88 6.94
CA THR A 25 -21.45 -6.00 5.99
C THR A 25 -20.49 -7.12 6.26
N LYS A 26 -19.46 -6.81 7.05
CA LYS A 26 -18.28 -7.63 7.17
C LYS A 26 -17.79 -7.62 8.60
N GLY A 27 -16.89 -8.56 8.86
CA GLY A 27 -16.40 -8.74 10.20
C GLY A 27 -17.52 -9.21 11.13
N THR A 28 -17.42 -8.74 12.34
CA THR A 28 -18.26 -9.13 13.47
C THR A 28 -19.46 -8.23 13.75
N TRP A 29 -19.41 -7.05 13.17
CA TRP A 29 -20.54 -6.17 13.16
C TRP A 29 -21.46 -6.56 11.99
N ALA A 30 -21.11 -7.60 11.20
CA ALA A 30 -21.97 -8.17 10.18
C ALA A 30 -23.40 -8.41 10.70
N GLY A 31 -24.36 -7.65 10.17
CA GLY A 31 -25.76 -7.70 10.60
C GLY A 31 -26.11 -6.87 11.85
N LYS A 32 -25.15 -6.20 12.49
CA LYS A 32 -25.37 -5.17 13.51
C LYS A 32 -25.54 -3.78 12.87
N PRO A 33 -26.30 -2.87 13.51
CA PRO A 33 -26.46 -1.49 13.05
C PRO A 33 -25.12 -0.79 12.78
N PHE A 34 -25.03 -0.05 11.69
CA PHE A 34 -23.89 0.77 11.34
C PHE A 34 -23.93 2.10 12.12
N GLU A 35 -23.55 2.06 13.41
CA GLU A 35 -23.56 3.24 14.29
C GLU A 35 -22.47 4.25 13.88
N LEU A 36 -22.88 5.50 13.66
CA LEU A 36 -21.96 6.58 13.30
C LEU A 36 -21.25 7.09 14.56
N ILE A 37 -19.94 7.30 14.48
CA ILE A 37 -19.19 7.99 15.54
C ILE A 37 -19.35 9.51 15.41
N ASP A 38 -19.23 10.27 16.50
CA ASP A 38 -19.63 11.68 16.63
C ASP A 38 -19.27 12.58 15.44
N TRP A 39 -18.03 12.50 14.95
CA TRP A 39 -17.58 13.34 13.84
C TRP A 39 -18.17 12.91 12.49
N GLN A 40 -18.43 11.61 12.29
CA GLN A 40 -19.12 11.10 11.11
C GLN A 40 -20.59 11.49 11.15
N GLU A 41 -21.24 11.32 12.30
CA GLU A 41 -22.62 11.74 12.54
C GLU A 41 -22.78 13.24 12.26
N ARG A 42 -21.87 14.08 12.75
CA ARG A 42 -21.88 15.53 12.49
C ARG A 42 -21.82 15.85 11.00
N ILE A 43 -20.94 15.20 10.23
CA ILE A 43 -20.85 15.42 8.78
C ILE A 43 -22.17 15.05 8.10
N ILE A 44 -22.76 13.90 8.45
CA ILE A 44 -24.04 13.47 7.87
C ILE A 44 -25.16 14.45 8.25
N ARG A 45 -25.24 14.86 9.51
CA ARG A 45 -26.24 15.83 9.99
C ARG A 45 -26.10 17.18 9.31
N ASP A 46 -24.90 17.67 9.11
CA ASP A 46 -24.68 18.96 8.45
C ASP A 46 -25.06 18.90 6.97
N ILE A 47 -24.65 17.84 6.27
CA ILE A 47 -24.91 17.68 4.83
C ILE A 47 -26.41 17.50 4.54
N PHE A 48 -27.12 16.69 5.34
CA PHE A 48 -28.51 16.33 5.09
C PHE A 48 -29.53 17.14 5.93
N GLY A 49 -29.08 17.80 6.99
CA GLY A 49 -29.93 18.58 7.90
C GLY A 49 -29.95 20.07 7.64
N ILE A 50 -28.95 20.64 6.96
CA ILE A 50 -28.94 22.07 6.64
C ILE A 50 -29.63 22.29 5.30
N LEU A 51 -30.84 22.84 5.34
CA LEU A 51 -31.75 22.98 4.20
C LEU A 51 -31.97 24.45 3.84
N LYS A 52 -32.12 24.69 2.54
CA LYS A 52 -32.61 25.96 1.98
C LYS A 52 -34.11 26.10 2.30
N PRO A 53 -34.70 27.32 2.19
CA PRO A 53 -36.14 27.54 2.43
C PRO A 53 -37.08 26.67 1.60
N ASN A 54 -36.62 26.22 0.43
CA ASN A 54 -37.38 25.33 -0.46
C ASN A 54 -37.32 23.85 -0.07
N GLY A 55 -36.67 23.51 1.05
CA GLY A 55 -36.55 22.14 1.57
C GLY A 55 -35.42 21.31 0.96
N TYR A 56 -34.64 21.86 0.02
CA TYR A 56 -33.48 21.18 -0.56
C TYR A 56 -32.21 21.40 0.27
N ARG A 57 -31.29 20.42 0.24
CA ARG A 57 -29.99 20.55 0.91
C ARG A 57 -29.24 21.80 0.49
N GLN A 58 -28.56 22.43 1.45
CA GLN A 58 -27.71 23.58 1.18
C GLN A 58 -26.45 23.15 0.42
N PHE A 59 -25.85 22.04 0.85
CA PHE A 59 -24.55 21.58 0.38
C PHE A 59 -24.67 20.58 -0.77
N ASN A 60 -24.12 20.98 -1.91
CA ASN A 60 -24.08 20.16 -3.12
C ASN A 60 -22.70 19.53 -3.33
N THR A 61 -21.67 20.01 -2.63
CA THR A 61 -20.35 19.38 -2.59
C THR A 61 -19.91 19.26 -1.15
N ALA A 62 -19.46 18.08 -0.75
CA ALA A 62 -18.85 17.85 0.55
C ALA A 62 -17.43 17.33 0.31
N TYR A 63 -16.45 18.06 0.83
CA TYR A 63 -15.05 17.68 0.77
C TYR A 63 -14.58 17.29 2.16
N VAL A 64 -14.21 16.03 2.34
CA VAL A 64 -13.81 15.44 3.61
C VAL A 64 -12.37 14.95 3.49
N GLU A 65 -11.43 15.73 4.02
CA GLU A 65 -10.02 15.40 4.10
C GLU A 65 -9.68 14.92 5.52
N ILE A 66 -9.22 13.67 5.63
CA ILE A 66 -8.89 13.03 6.91
C ILE A 66 -7.53 12.33 6.83
N PRO A 67 -6.78 12.21 7.94
CA PRO A 67 -5.53 11.46 7.94
C PRO A 67 -5.76 9.97 7.64
N LYS A 68 -4.76 9.33 7.03
CA LYS A 68 -4.87 7.94 6.57
C LYS A 68 -4.99 6.97 7.76
N LYS A 69 -6.00 6.10 7.70
CA LYS A 69 -6.19 4.94 8.59
C LYS A 69 -5.13 3.85 8.32
N GLN A 70 -3.87 4.14 8.61
CA GLN A 70 -2.79 3.15 8.65
C GLN A 70 -3.09 2.09 9.68
N GLY A 71 -2.95 0.80 9.35
CA GLY A 71 -2.92 -0.24 10.38
C GLY A 71 -3.65 -1.53 10.09
N LYS A 72 -3.33 -2.23 9.01
CA LYS A 72 -3.79 -3.62 8.79
C LYS A 72 -2.66 -4.54 8.40
N GLN A 73 -1.49 -4.25 8.94
CA GLN A 73 -0.25 -4.82 8.45
C GLN A 73 -0.02 -6.19 9.08
N LEU A 74 0.56 -7.08 8.29
CA LEU A 74 1.05 -8.39 8.70
C LEU A 74 2.54 -8.44 8.41
N ALA A 75 3.30 -9.18 9.22
CA ALA A 75 4.73 -9.37 9.00
C ALA A 75 5.01 -9.89 7.59
N LEU A 76 6.09 -9.44 6.96
CA LEU A 76 6.42 -9.80 5.58
C LEU A 76 6.55 -11.31 5.36
N ASP A 77 6.98 -12.06 6.38
CA ASP A 77 7.11 -13.51 6.36
C ASP A 77 5.76 -14.25 6.54
N THR A 78 4.66 -13.53 6.76
CA THR A 78 3.33 -14.13 6.92
C THR A 78 2.95 -14.90 5.66
N LYS A 79 2.76 -16.21 5.80
CA LYS A 79 2.34 -17.07 4.69
C LYS A 79 0.94 -16.71 4.19
N ILE A 80 0.78 -16.60 2.88
CA ILE A 80 -0.49 -16.34 2.19
C ILE A 80 -0.81 -17.51 1.27
N PRO A 81 -1.95 -18.21 1.44
CA PRO A 81 -2.33 -19.31 0.58
C PRO A 81 -2.78 -18.81 -0.80
N THR A 82 -2.24 -19.43 -1.84
CA THR A 82 -2.51 -19.14 -3.27
C THR A 82 -2.85 -20.44 -4.02
N PRO A 83 -3.42 -20.39 -5.23
CA PRO A 83 -3.64 -21.58 -6.06
C PRO A 83 -2.37 -22.39 -6.39
N SER A 84 -1.18 -21.77 -6.32
CA SER A 84 0.11 -22.41 -6.61
C SER A 84 0.90 -22.82 -5.37
N GLY A 85 0.30 -22.76 -4.18
CA GLY A 85 0.98 -23.06 -2.90
C GLY A 85 0.92 -21.89 -1.94
N PHE A 86 1.90 -21.77 -1.05
CA PHE A 86 2.03 -20.58 -0.20
C PHE A 86 3.00 -19.58 -0.85
N THR A 87 2.65 -18.30 -0.77
CA THR A 87 3.60 -17.17 -0.92
C THR A 87 3.75 -16.48 0.44
N THR A 88 4.49 -15.38 0.51
CA THR A 88 4.60 -14.54 1.72
C THR A 88 3.97 -13.18 1.50
N MET A 89 3.67 -12.46 2.58
CA MET A 89 3.16 -11.08 2.51
C MET A 89 4.16 -10.13 1.82
N GLY A 90 5.47 -10.37 1.95
CA GLY A 90 6.50 -9.58 1.26
C GLY A 90 6.63 -9.89 -0.23
N ASP A 91 6.43 -11.16 -0.61
CA ASP A 91 6.60 -11.59 -2.01
C ASP A 91 5.35 -11.37 -2.87
N ILE A 92 4.18 -11.19 -2.24
CA ILE A 92 2.92 -11.06 -2.94
C ILE A 92 2.83 -9.75 -3.73
N ARG A 93 2.25 -9.84 -4.93
CA ARG A 93 2.15 -8.76 -5.91
C ARG A 93 0.69 -8.44 -6.24
N VAL A 94 0.46 -7.20 -6.66
CA VAL A 94 -0.83 -6.82 -7.25
C VAL A 94 -1.07 -7.69 -8.50
N GLY A 95 -2.27 -8.27 -8.59
CA GLY A 95 -2.67 -9.23 -9.62
C GLY A 95 -2.58 -10.69 -9.18
N ASP A 96 -1.83 -11.01 -8.11
CA ASP A 96 -1.74 -12.38 -7.59
C ASP A 96 -3.10 -12.87 -7.07
N THR A 97 -3.32 -14.18 -7.14
CA THR A 97 -4.56 -14.81 -6.67
C THR A 97 -4.39 -15.42 -5.28
N VAL A 98 -5.28 -15.06 -4.36
CA VAL A 98 -5.37 -15.57 -2.99
C VAL A 98 -6.78 -16.09 -2.71
N PHE A 99 -7.04 -16.57 -1.49
CA PHE A 99 -8.35 -17.08 -1.09
C PHE A 99 -9.05 -16.19 -0.07
N ASP A 100 -10.38 -16.11 -0.16
CA ASP A 100 -11.24 -15.51 0.85
C ASP A 100 -11.71 -16.51 1.92
N GLU A 101 -12.49 -16.05 2.91
CA GLU A 101 -13.01 -16.88 4.01
C GLU A 101 -13.97 -17.99 3.56
N ASN A 102 -14.54 -17.88 2.37
CA ASN A 102 -15.38 -18.90 1.75
C ASN A 102 -14.57 -19.87 0.87
N GLY A 103 -13.24 -19.75 0.86
CA GLY A 103 -12.34 -20.54 0.06
C GLY A 103 -12.34 -20.16 -1.42
N GLN A 104 -12.99 -19.06 -1.82
CA GLN A 104 -13.03 -18.62 -3.21
C GLN A 104 -11.76 -17.89 -3.59
N ALA A 105 -11.31 -18.07 -4.83
CA ALA A 105 -10.20 -17.32 -5.39
C ALA A 105 -10.58 -15.84 -5.57
N CYS A 106 -9.70 -14.94 -5.14
CA CYS A 106 -9.81 -13.49 -5.30
C CYS A 106 -8.42 -12.90 -5.63
N ARG A 107 -8.37 -11.69 -6.20
CA ARG A 107 -7.14 -11.04 -6.64
C ARG A 107 -6.68 -9.99 -5.66
N VAL A 108 -5.36 -9.87 -5.51
CA VAL A 108 -4.73 -8.74 -4.84
C VAL A 108 -4.84 -7.51 -5.75
N VAL A 109 -5.48 -6.45 -5.27
CA VAL A 109 -5.72 -5.21 -6.03
C VAL A 109 -4.80 -4.07 -5.62
N ALA A 110 -4.31 -4.08 -4.39
CA ALA A 110 -3.39 -3.06 -3.89
C ALA A 110 -2.48 -3.61 -2.80
N ARG A 111 -1.35 -2.93 -2.60
CA ARG A 111 -0.36 -3.22 -1.57
C ARG A 111 0.10 -1.90 -0.94
N SER A 112 0.22 -1.85 0.38
CA SER A 112 0.83 -0.68 1.06
C SER A 112 2.35 -0.72 0.92
N ASP A 113 3.04 0.35 1.29
CA ASP A 113 4.47 0.26 1.56
C ASP A 113 4.75 -0.60 2.79
N VAL A 114 6.01 -1.03 2.94
CA VAL A 114 6.49 -1.75 4.11
C VAL A 114 6.67 -0.75 5.26
N ASP A 115 6.16 -1.10 6.44
CA ASP A 115 6.21 -0.30 7.66
C ASP A 115 6.66 -1.19 8.81
N ASP A 116 7.71 -0.79 9.52
CA ASP A 116 8.28 -1.45 10.69
C ASP A 116 8.12 -0.64 11.99
N THR A 117 7.38 0.48 11.93
CA THR A 117 7.18 1.40 13.05
C THR A 117 6.02 1.00 13.96
N GLU A 118 5.07 0.19 13.45
CA GLU A 118 3.90 -0.24 14.21
C GLU A 118 4.24 -1.36 15.21
N GLN A 119 3.76 -1.27 16.46
CA GLN A 119 3.92 -2.33 17.46
C GLN A 119 3.32 -3.65 16.94
N ALA A 120 4.17 -4.64 16.73
CA ALA A 120 3.76 -5.97 16.32
C ALA A 120 3.37 -6.83 17.52
N TYR A 121 2.37 -7.69 17.35
CA TYR A 121 2.01 -8.72 18.32
C TYR A 121 2.02 -10.08 17.65
N ARG A 122 2.50 -11.08 18.39
CA ARG A 122 2.34 -12.49 18.02
C ARG A 122 1.03 -13.01 18.61
N LEU A 123 0.06 -13.29 17.75
CA LEU A 123 -1.14 -14.05 18.11
C LEU A 123 -0.83 -15.54 17.97
N THR A 124 -0.89 -16.28 19.07
CA THR A 124 -0.71 -17.74 19.08
C THR A 124 -2.05 -18.42 19.26
N PHE A 125 -2.43 -19.28 18.33
CA PHE A 125 -3.69 -20.02 18.37
C PHE A 125 -3.52 -21.38 19.06
N ARG A 126 -4.62 -21.95 19.57
CA ARG A 126 -4.61 -23.26 20.26
C ARG A 126 -4.29 -24.46 19.35
N ASP A 127 -4.28 -24.26 18.04
CA ASP A 127 -3.81 -25.26 17.07
C ASP A 127 -2.28 -25.25 16.89
N GLY A 128 -1.57 -24.37 17.61
CA GLY A 128 -0.13 -24.20 17.58
C GLY A 128 0.36 -23.22 16.53
N SER A 129 -0.51 -22.72 15.64
CA SER A 129 -0.12 -21.70 14.67
C SER A 129 0.03 -20.33 15.32
N SER A 130 0.79 -19.44 14.68
CA SER A 130 0.89 -18.05 15.09
C SER A 130 0.91 -17.10 13.91
N ILE A 131 0.38 -15.89 14.12
CA ILE A 131 0.43 -14.80 13.15
C ILE A 131 1.03 -13.58 13.85
N VAL A 132 1.94 -12.90 13.16
CA VAL A 132 2.47 -11.61 13.61
C VAL A 132 1.73 -10.50 12.87
N ALA A 133 1.05 -9.67 13.64
CA ALA A 133 0.20 -8.61 13.11
C ALA A 133 0.46 -7.29 13.84
N GLY A 134 0.35 -6.19 13.10
CA GLY A 134 0.40 -4.85 13.68
C GLY A 134 -0.73 -4.65 14.68
N GLU A 135 -0.51 -3.80 15.68
CA GLU A 135 -1.46 -3.48 16.73
C GLU A 135 -2.87 -3.15 16.19
N ARG A 136 -2.95 -2.45 15.07
CA ARG A 136 -4.19 -1.95 14.45
C ARG A 136 -4.87 -2.98 13.56
N HIS A 137 -4.21 -4.10 13.26
CA HIS A 137 -4.75 -5.13 12.36
C HIS A 137 -6.10 -5.64 12.86
N LEU A 138 -7.11 -5.59 11.98
CA LEU A 138 -8.50 -5.88 12.33
C LEU A 138 -8.80 -7.37 12.19
N TRP A 139 -9.42 -7.93 13.23
CA TRP A 139 -9.82 -9.33 13.27
C TRP A 139 -11.32 -9.46 13.46
N ASN A 140 -11.94 -10.30 12.64
CA ASN A 140 -13.31 -10.72 12.85
C ASN A 140 -13.35 -11.79 13.96
N VAL A 141 -13.69 -11.42 15.20
CA VAL A 141 -13.65 -12.35 16.36
C VAL A 141 -14.97 -12.45 17.12
N ASP A 142 -15.36 -13.65 17.52
CA ASP A 142 -16.41 -13.85 18.52
C ASP A 142 -15.80 -13.65 19.91
N TYR A 143 -16.26 -12.65 20.65
CA TYR A 143 -16.03 -12.55 22.09
C TYR A 143 -16.90 -13.58 22.82
N ILE A 144 -16.29 -14.41 23.66
CA ILE A 144 -16.91 -15.62 24.24
C ILE A 144 -16.98 -15.62 25.77
N ILE A 145 -16.80 -14.46 26.40
CA ILE A 145 -17.06 -14.28 27.83
C ILE A 145 -18.49 -13.76 27.98
N GLY A 146 -19.37 -14.61 28.51
CA GLY A 146 -20.82 -14.37 28.55
C GLY A 146 -21.51 -14.91 27.30
N LYS A 147 -22.55 -14.21 26.81
CA LYS A 147 -23.22 -14.56 25.55
C LYS A 147 -22.27 -14.28 24.39
N PRO A 148 -21.98 -15.25 23.50
CA PRO A 148 -21.11 -15.02 22.36
C PRO A 148 -21.59 -13.84 21.52
N GLN A 149 -20.69 -12.92 21.24
CA GLN A 149 -20.94 -11.76 20.40
C GLN A 149 -19.78 -11.57 19.45
N SER A 150 -20.08 -11.53 18.16
CA SER A 150 -19.09 -11.10 17.19
C SER A 150 -18.74 -9.63 17.49
N VAL A 151 -17.43 -9.30 17.62
CA VAL A 151 -16.85 -7.94 17.74
C VAL A 151 -15.54 -7.65 16.95
N LEU A 152 -15.41 -6.46 16.33
CA LEU A 152 -14.33 -6.22 15.35
C LEU A 152 -13.23 -5.54 16.12
N TRP A 153 -12.16 -6.27 16.40
CA TRP A 153 -11.11 -5.79 17.29
C TRP A 153 -9.80 -5.69 16.55
N THR A 154 -9.04 -4.66 16.92
CA THR A 154 -7.64 -4.56 16.56
C THR A 154 -6.82 -5.61 17.33
N THR A 155 -5.63 -5.97 16.85
CA THR A 155 -4.72 -6.83 17.61
C THR A 155 -4.44 -6.28 19.02
N GLY A 156 -4.27 -4.97 19.16
CA GLY A 156 -4.07 -4.29 20.44
C GLY A 156 -5.30 -4.35 21.35
N ASP A 157 -6.51 -4.31 20.78
CA ASP A 157 -7.75 -4.53 21.52
C ASP A 157 -7.87 -5.94 22.08
N ILE A 158 -7.49 -6.95 21.28
CA ILE A 158 -7.43 -8.34 21.69
C ILE A 158 -6.41 -8.49 22.81
N TYR A 159 -5.22 -7.91 22.66
CA TYR A 159 -4.16 -7.92 23.67
C TYR A 159 -4.63 -7.33 25.00
N ARG A 160 -5.05 -6.05 25.01
CA ARG A 160 -5.45 -5.33 26.23
C ARG A 160 -6.58 -6.05 26.98
N ARG A 161 -7.58 -6.56 26.25
CA ARG A 161 -8.71 -7.29 26.87
C ARG A 161 -8.29 -8.66 27.39
N THR A 162 -7.42 -9.37 26.68
CA THR A 162 -6.87 -10.67 27.12
C THR A 162 -6.06 -10.49 28.40
N MET A 163 -5.19 -9.46 28.46
CA MET A 163 -4.40 -9.16 29.66
C MET A 163 -5.28 -8.74 30.84
N LYS A 164 -6.27 -7.86 30.62
CA LYS A 164 -7.23 -7.45 31.66
C LYS A 164 -8.02 -8.64 32.22
N TYR A 165 -8.44 -9.55 31.35
CA TYR A 165 -9.15 -10.76 31.76
C TYR A 165 -8.24 -11.69 32.57
N ARG A 166 -7.01 -11.92 32.11
CA ARG A 166 -6.02 -12.73 32.85
C ARG A 166 -5.72 -12.17 34.23
N ALA A 167 -5.52 -10.86 34.34
CA ALA A 167 -5.25 -10.20 35.63
C ALA A 167 -6.40 -10.37 36.63
N ARG A 168 -7.66 -10.32 36.17
CA ARG A 168 -8.84 -10.56 37.02
C ARG A 168 -8.88 -11.96 37.62
N TYR A 169 -8.29 -12.93 36.94
CA TYR A 169 -8.28 -14.34 37.36
C TYR A 169 -6.85 -14.82 37.63
N ALA A 170 -5.97 -13.94 38.10
CA ALA A 170 -4.58 -14.29 38.39
C ALA A 170 -4.46 -15.44 39.40
N ASP A 171 -5.39 -15.54 40.35
CA ASP A 171 -5.44 -16.62 41.35
C ASP A 171 -6.05 -17.94 40.81
N ASN A 172 -6.46 -17.97 39.54
CA ASN A 172 -7.04 -19.14 38.90
C ASN A 172 -6.41 -19.39 37.53
N ASP A 173 -5.31 -20.15 37.53
CA ASP A 173 -4.54 -20.54 36.34
C ASP A 173 -5.39 -21.08 35.18
N LYS A 174 -6.43 -21.87 35.51
CA LYS A 174 -7.30 -22.46 34.49
C LYS A 174 -8.14 -21.41 33.79
N GLU A 175 -8.68 -20.45 34.54
CA GLU A 175 -9.49 -19.36 33.99
C GLU A 175 -8.62 -18.31 33.32
N ALA A 176 -7.44 -17.99 33.85
CA ALA A 176 -6.46 -17.10 33.20
C ALA A 176 -6.06 -17.61 31.80
N ARG A 177 -5.96 -18.93 31.60
CA ARG A 177 -5.64 -19.53 30.28
C ARG A 177 -6.86 -19.68 29.36
N ARG A 178 -8.04 -19.22 29.76
CA ARG A 178 -9.24 -19.27 28.92
C ARG A 178 -9.11 -18.28 27.76
N SER A 179 -9.50 -18.74 26.56
CA SER A 179 -9.62 -17.83 25.42
C SER A 179 -10.81 -16.93 25.63
N ILE A 180 -10.63 -15.62 25.44
CA ILE A 180 -11.73 -14.65 25.49
C ILE A 180 -12.35 -14.42 24.10
N ILE A 181 -11.65 -14.82 23.03
CA ILE A 181 -12.11 -14.70 21.65
C ILE A 181 -12.04 -16.04 20.89
N ARG A 182 -12.73 -16.13 19.76
CA ARG A 182 -12.56 -17.20 18.76
C ARG A 182 -12.79 -16.64 17.35
N ILE A 183 -12.14 -17.19 16.32
CA ILE A 183 -12.25 -16.76 14.91
C ILE A 183 -12.84 -17.90 14.10
N PRO A 184 -13.84 -17.72 13.21
CA PRO A 184 -14.36 -18.79 12.37
C PRO A 184 -13.29 -19.43 11.50
N VAL A 185 -13.34 -20.76 11.33
CA VAL A 185 -12.50 -21.49 10.37
C VAL A 185 -13.03 -21.25 8.96
N ALA A 186 -12.13 -21.07 7.99
CA ALA A 186 -12.49 -20.89 6.59
C ALA A 186 -13.24 -22.10 6.01
N LYS A 187 -14.06 -21.88 4.98
CA LYS A 187 -14.67 -22.97 4.20
C LYS A 187 -13.59 -23.69 3.35
N PRO A 188 -13.88 -24.91 2.83
CA PRO A 188 -12.97 -25.59 1.92
C PRO A 188 -12.59 -24.68 0.75
N LEU A 189 -11.32 -24.72 0.33
CA LEU A 189 -10.89 -23.98 -0.86
C LEU A 189 -11.66 -24.47 -2.07
N ASN A 190 -12.21 -23.55 -2.86
CA ASN A 190 -12.94 -23.88 -4.07
C ASN A 190 -11.99 -23.82 -5.27
N LEU A 191 -11.49 -24.98 -5.67
CA LEU A 191 -10.53 -25.15 -6.76
C LEU A 191 -11.07 -26.12 -7.80
N ALA A 192 -10.65 -25.91 -9.04
CA ALA A 192 -11.02 -26.76 -10.16
C ALA A 192 -10.40 -28.16 -10.03
N GLU A 193 -10.98 -29.12 -10.74
CA GLU A 193 -10.42 -30.46 -10.87
C GLU A 193 -9.08 -30.42 -11.61
N CYS A 194 -8.11 -31.19 -11.12
CA CYS A 194 -6.77 -31.26 -11.70
C CYS A 194 -6.49 -32.65 -12.25
N ASP A 195 -5.70 -32.73 -13.32
CA ASP A 195 -5.12 -34.00 -13.76
C ASP A 195 -3.96 -34.37 -12.83
N LEU A 196 -4.11 -35.48 -12.11
CA LEU A 196 -3.18 -35.89 -11.06
C LEU A 196 -2.44 -37.16 -11.50
N PRO A 197 -1.13 -37.31 -11.20
CA PRO A 197 -0.34 -38.46 -11.65
C PRO A 197 -0.92 -39.82 -11.25
N VAL A 198 -1.56 -39.87 -10.08
CA VAL A 198 -2.21 -41.05 -9.51
C VAL A 198 -3.51 -40.63 -8.85
N ASP A 199 -4.54 -41.47 -8.94
CA ASP A 199 -5.80 -41.33 -8.21
C ASP A 199 -5.57 -40.90 -6.74
N PRO A 200 -6.29 -39.87 -6.24
CA PRO A 200 -6.04 -39.34 -4.90
C PRO A 200 -6.22 -40.36 -3.78
N TYR A 201 -7.22 -41.25 -3.86
CA TYR A 201 -7.46 -42.26 -2.84
C TYR A 201 -6.31 -43.26 -2.78
N LEU A 202 -5.87 -43.77 -3.94
CA LEU A 202 -4.71 -44.63 -4.04
C LEU A 202 -3.44 -43.93 -3.54
N TYR A 203 -3.23 -42.66 -3.92
CA TYR A 203 -2.08 -41.86 -3.48
C TYR A 203 -2.05 -41.72 -1.95
N GLY A 204 -3.18 -41.36 -1.34
CA GLY A 204 -3.30 -41.26 0.12
C GLY A 204 -3.03 -42.56 0.84
N TYR A 205 -3.49 -43.68 0.28
CA TYR A 205 -3.22 -45.01 0.83
C TYR A 205 -1.72 -45.37 0.72
N TRP A 206 -1.08 -45.03 -0.41
CA TRP A 206 0.36 -45.24 -0.61
C TRP A 206 1.22 -44.39 0.32
N LEU A 207 0.82 -43.14 0.60
CA LEU A 207 1.53 -42.29 1.54
C LEU A 207 1.64 -42.94 2.92
N GLY A 208 0.57 -43.60 3.39
CA GLY A 208 0.61 -44.37 4.63
C GLY A 208 1.30 -45.73 4.47
N ASN A 209 0.65 -46.66 3.78
CA ASN A 209 1.03 -48.08 3.74
C ASN A 209 1.75 -48.53 2.45
N GLY A 210 2.26 -47.59 1.65
CA GLY A 210 2.98 -47.87 0.41
C GLY A 210 4.48 -48.07 0.57
N CYS A 211 5.10 -48.75 -0.39
CA CYS A 211 6.56 -48.84 -0.47
C CYS A 211 7.13 -47.61 -1.18
N ALA A 212 8.23 -47.05 -0.67
CA ALA A 212 8.89 -45.88 -1.27
C ALA A 212 9.40 -46.17 -2.69
N THR A 213 9.99 -47.35 -2.89
CA THR A 213 10.75 -47.72 -4.09
C THR A 213 10.08 -48.79 -4.95
N LYS A 214 8.91 -49.28 -4.54
CA LYS A 214 8.14 -50.27 -5.29
C LYS A 214 6.71 -49.77 -5.47
N PRO A 215 6.09 -50.03 -6.64
CA PRO A 215 4.75 -49.55 -6.96
C PRO A 215 3.68 -50.43 -6.29
N GLU A 216 3.66 -50.44 -4.95
CA GLU A 216 2.82 -51.31 -4.12
C GLU A 216 2.24 -50.60 -2.89
N ILE A 217 1.10 -51.10 -2.44
CA ILE A 217 0.48 -50.79 -1.14
C ILE A 217 0.27 -52.06 -0.32
N THR A 218 0.34 -51.95 1.00
CA THR A 218 0.08 -53.06 1.93
C THR A 218 -1.27 -52.87 2.61
N ILE A 219 -2.22 -53.75 2.30
CA ILE A 219 -3.61 -53.69 2.77
C ILE A 219 -3.84 -54.76 3.83
N CYS A 220 -4.59 -54.46 4.89
CA CYS A 220 -5.01 -55.48 5.84
C CYS A 220 -5.94 -56.50 5.14
N ASP A 221 -5.76 -57.79 5.38
CA ASP A 221 -6.49 -58.88 4.72
C ASP A 221 -8.02 -58.68 4.68
N LYS A 222 -8.61 -58.23 5.78
CA LYS A 222 -10.04 -57.93 5.93
C LYS A 222 -10.55 -56.71 5.15
N ASP A 223 -9.65 -55.84 4.70
CA ASP A 223 -9.98 -54.58 4.01
C ASP A 223 -9.71 -54.65 2.50
N VAL A 224 -9.11 -55.74 1.98
CA VAL A 224 -8.66 -55.84 0.58
C VAL A 224 -9.77 -55.50 -0.40
N GLN A 225 -10.93 -56.14 -0.29
CA GLN A 225 -12.06 -55.88 -1.18
C GLN A 225 -12.54 -54.43 -1.13
N ALA A 226 -12.65 -53.86 0.07
CA ALA A 226 -13.13 -52.49 0.24
C ALA A 226 -12.13 -51.45 -0.27
N VAL A 227 -10.83 -51.69 -0.13
CA VAL A 227 -9.79 -50.79 -0.64
C VAL A 227 -9.70 -50.89 -2.16
N THR A 228 -9.65 -52.10 -2.73
CA THR A 228 -9.50 -52.28 -4.18
C THR A 228 -10.69 -51.75 -4.97
N GLN A 229 -11.91 -51.81 -4.43
CA GLN A 229 -13.10 -51.20 -5.05
C GLN A 229 -13.04 -49.67 -5.16
N ASN A 230 -12.22 -49.02 -4.34
CA ASN A 230 -12.05 -47.57 -4.34
C ASN A 230 -10.87 -47.10 -5.20
N VAL A 231 -10.08 -48.03 -5.76
CA VAL A 231 -8.97 -47.74 -6.64
C VAL A 231 -9.44 -47.97 -8.09
N PRO A 232 -9.32 -46.98 -8.99
CA PRO A 232 -9.84 -47.10 -10.35
C PRO A 232 -8.98 -47.99 -11.26
N TYR A 233 -7.83 -48.44 -10.78
CA TYR A 233 -6.85 -49.24 -11.53
C TYR A 233 -6.96 -50.74 -11.19
N ALA A 234 -6.70 -51.59 -12.17
CA ALA A 234 -6.58 -53.03 -11.93
C ALA A 234 -5.19 -53.35 -11.38
N PRO A 235 -5.07 -54.12 -10.28
CA PRO A 235 -3.76 -54.52 -9.78
C PRO A 235 -3.11 -55.53 -10.73
N TYR A 236 -1.84 -55.33 -11.07
CA TYR A 236 -1.10 -56.26 -11.93
C TYR A 236 -0.49 -57.44 -11.15
N ASN A 237 -0.39 -57.33 -9.82
CA ASN A 237 0.06 -58.40 -8.95
C ASN A 237 -0.52 -58.24 -7.53
N SER A 238 -0.67 -59.36 -6.82
CA SER A 238 -1.06 -59.39 -5.42
C SER A 238 -0.38 -60.54 -4.68
N ILE A 239 0.30 -60.25 -3.58
CA ILE A 239 1.06 -61.22 -2.79
C ILE A 239 0.48 -61.27 -1.36
N PRO A 240 -0.19 -62.38 -0.98
CA PRO A 240 -0.67 -62.59 0.39
C PRO A 240 0.46 -62.68 1.41
N GLN A 241 0.22 -62.14 2.61
CA GLN A 241 1.11 -62.21 3.77
C GLN A 241 0.28 -62.51 5.04
N PRO A 242 0.89 -62.96 6.15
CA PRO A 242 0.18 -63.11 7.41
C PRO A 242 -0.49 -61.79 7.86
N GLY A 243 -1.82 -61.72 7.82
CA GLY A 243 -2.62 -60.57 8.24
C GLY A 243 -2.71 -59.39 7.25
N SER A 244 -2.09 -59.50 6.06
CA SER A 244 -2.09 -58.42 5.05
C SER A 244 -1.87 -58.94 3.63
N VAL A 245 -2.11 -58.10 2.62
CA VAL A 245 -1.86 -58.40 1.21
C VAL A 245 -1.12 -57.22 0.60
N ARG A 246 0.01 -57.49 -0.08
CA ARG A 246 0.70 -56.49 -0.90
C ARG A 246 0.08 -56.47 -2.28
N VAL A 247 -0.40 -55.32 -2.72
CA VAL A 247 -1.07 -55.13 -4.01
C VAL A 247 -0.28 -54.14 -4.84
N TYR A 248 -0.03 -54.47 -6.11
CA TYR A 248 0.83 -53.70 -7.01
C TYR A 248 0.01 -53.03 -8.11
N TYR A 249 0.29 -51.74 -8.34
CA TYR A 249 -0.38 -50.89 -9.32
C TYR A 249 0.65 -50.18 -10.19
N GLU A 250 0.54 -50.26 -11.50
CA GLU A 250 1.54 -49.73 -12.44
C GLU A 250 1.70 -48.20 -12.28
N GLU A 251 0.60 -47.52 -12.01
CA GLU A 251 0.47 -46.06 -11.89
C GLU A 251 1.33 -45.48 -10.77
N LEU A 252 1.55 -46.26 -9.70
CA LEU A 252 2.39 -45.87 -8.56
C LEU A 252 3.85 -45.65 -8.96
N LYS A 253 4.31 -46.16 -10.12
CA LYS A 253 5.69 -45.92 -10.59
C LYS A 253 6.01 -44.44 -10.77
N SER A 254 5.01 -43.63 -11.11
CA SER A 254 5.17 -42.18 -11.38
C SER A 254 5.45 -41.33 -10.14
N ILE A 255 5.22 -41.87 -8.94
CA ILE A 255 5.27 -41.14 -7.66
C ILE A 255 6.27 -41.72 -6.65
N LEU A 256 7.05 -42.73 -7.06
CA LEU A 256 8.03 -43.37 -6.18
C LEU A 256 9.12 -42.39 -5.77
N VAL A 257 9.68 -42.61 -4.58
CA VAL A 257 10.70 -41.75 -3.97
C VAL A 257 11.90 -42.59 -3.51
N SER A 258 13.05 -41.94 -3.35
CA SER A 258 14.30 -42.61 -2.95
C SER A 258 14.21 -43.30 -1.59
N THR A 259 13.60 -42.64 -0.61
CA THR A 259 13.40 -43.19 0.73
C THR A 259 12.00 -42.89 1.24
N PHE A 260 11.49 -43.72 2.14
CA PHE A 260 10.17 -43.51 2.73
C PHE A 260 10.05 -42.18 3.48
N ARG A 261 11.18 -41.60 3.93
CA ARG A 261 11.21 -40.28 4.58
C ARG A 261 10.90 -39.12 3.63
N ASP A 262 11.00 -39.33 2.33
CA ASP A 262 10.72 -38.31 1.31
C ASP A 262 9.22 -38.21 0.95
N LYS A 263 8.37 -39.06 1.56
CA LYS A 263 6.93 -39.01 1.34
C LYS A 263 6.34 -37.69 1.85
N VAL A 264 5.71 -36.94 0.97
CA VAL A 264 5.04 -35.67 1.23
C VAL A 264 3.85 -35.53 0.28
N ILE A 265 2.81 -34.78 0.66
CA ILE A 265 1.74 -34.44 -0.28
C ILE A 265 2.21 -33.27 -1.17
N PRO A 266 2.30 -33.43 -2.50
CA PRO A 266 2.67 -32.36 -3.40
C PRO A 266 1.59 -31.27 -3.49
N VAL A 267 2.00 -30.04 -3.84
CA VAL A 267 1.08 -28.90 -4.00
C VAL A 267 -0.06 -29.20 -4.98
N ALA A 268 0.21 -29.95 -6.06
CA ALA A 268 -0.81 -30.36 -7.04
C ALA A 268 -2.00 -31.07 -6.36
N TYR A 269 -1.73 -31.92 -5.37
CA TYR A 269 -2.77 -32.58 -4.58
C TYR A 269 -3.39 -31.65 -3.54
N LEU A 270 -2.60 -30.78 -2.90
CA LEU A 270 -3.08 -29.79 -1.91
C LEU A 270 -3.94 -28.66 -2.52
N ARG A 271 -3.91 -28.51 -3.85
CA ARG A 271 -4.65 -27.51 -4.63
C ARG A 271 -5.58 -28.15 -5.67
N ALA A 272 -5.77 -29.46 -5.61
CA ALA A 272 -6.79 -30.16 -6.39
C ALA A 272 -8.20 -29.77 -5.94
N SER A 273 -9.21 -30.20 -6.69
CA SER A 273 -10.62 -29.97 -6.33
C SER A 273 -10.94 -30.48 -4.92
N GLU A 274 -11.98 -29.92 -4.30
CA GLU A 274 -12.46 -30.39 -2.99
C GLU A 274 -12.70 -31.91 -2.98
N ARG A 275 -13.32 -32.46 -4.04
CA ARG A 275 -13.55 -33.90 -4.20
C ARG A 275 -12.26 -34.71 -4.14
N GLN A 276 -11.26 -34.34 -4.94
CA GLN A 276 -9.97 -35.04 -5.01
C GLN A 276 -9.21 -34.97 -3.68
N ARG A 277 -9.28 -33.83 -2.98
CA ARG A 277 -8.67 -33.67 -1.64
C ARG A 277 -9.37 -34.51 -0.58
N TRP A 278 -10.69 -34.68 -0.66
CA TRP A 278 -11.42 -35.64 0.19
C TRP A 278 -11.00 -37.08 -0.07
N GLU A 279 -10.87 -37.49 -1.32
CA GLU A 279 -10.41 -38.83 -1.68
C GLU A 279 -9.00 -39.11 -1.16
N LEU A 280 -8.10 -38.13 -1.28
CA LEU A 280 -6.77 -38.19 -0.69
C LEU A 280 -6.80 -38.39 0.83
N LEU A 281 -7.58 -37.57 1.53
CA LEU A 281 -7.73 -37.70 2.98
C LEU A 281 -8.30 -39.07 3.36
N GLN A 282 -9.26 -39.59 2.60
CA GLN A 282 -9.84 -40.91 2.84
C GLN A 282 -8.81 -42.03 2.67
N GLY A 283 -7.92 -41.96 1.67
CA GLY A 283 -6.83 -42.92 1.50
C GLY A 283 -5.85 -42.92 2.69
N LEU A 284 -5.46 -41.73 3.15
CA LEU A 284 -4.64 -41.55 4.36
C LEU A 284 -5.32 -42.08 5.61
N MET A 285 -6.64 -41.85 5.72
CA MET A 285 -7.41 -42.27 6.87
C MET A 285 -7.73 -43.77 6.87
N ASP A 286 -7.82 -44.40 5.70
CA ASP A 286 -8.07 -45.82 5.53
C ASP A 286 -6.80 -46.67 5.69
N SER A 287 -5.63 -46.10 5.43
CA SER A 287 -4.33 -46.66 5.82
C SER A 287 -4.04 -46.38 7.31
N ASP A 288 -3.28 -45.32 7.61
CA ASP A 288 -2.72 -45.01 8.94
C ASP A 288 -3.65 -44.23 9.87
N GLY A 289 -4.78 -43.74 9.38
CA GLY A 289 -5.76 -43.04 10.22
C GLY A 289 -6.68 -43.96 11.02
N CYS A 290 -7.28 -43.39 12.06
CA CYS A 290 -8.25 -44.07 12.90
C CYS A 290 -9.36 -43.10 13.36
N ILE A 291 -10.57 -43.64 13.56
CA ILE A 291 -11.68 -42.96 14.23
C ILE A 291 -11.88 -43.64 15.59
N GLY A 292 -11.69 -42.88 16.67
CA GLY A 292 -11.76 -43.39 18.04
C GLY A 292 -13.18 -43.74 18.47
N SER A 293 -13.38 -44.87 19.14
CA SER A 293 -14.71 -45.40 19.52
C SER A 293 -15.46 -44.59 20.59
N ARG A 294 -14.73 -43.89 21.49
CA ARG A 294 -15.37 -43.12 22.59
C ARG A 294 -15.83 -41.73 22.16
N LYS A 295 -14.93 -40.94 21.58
CA LYS A 295 -15.19 -39.53 21.21
C LYS A 295 -15.45 -39.35 19.72
N ALA A 296 -15.41 -40.40 18.90
CA ALA A 296 -15.52 -40.30 17.43
C ALA A 296 -14.55 -39.26 16.84
N GLN A 297 -13.36 -39.12 17.45
CA GLN A 297 -12.34 -38.19 17.00
C GLN A 297 -11.44 -38.89 15.98
N SER A 298 -11.18 -38.21 14.87
CA SER A 298 -10.26 -38.68 13.84
C SER A 298 -8.83 -38.39 14.27
N VAL A 299 -7.97 -39.39 14.11
CA VAL A 299 -6.55 -39.33 14.44
C VAL A 299 -5.74 -39.86 13.26
N TYR A 300 -4.78 -39.09 12.80
CA TYR A 300 -3.74 -39.51 11.87
C TYR A 300 -2.39 -39.46 12.58
N VAL A 301 -1.53 -40.45 12.34
CA VAL A 301 -0.22 -40.55 12.97
C VAL A 301 0.83 -40.78 11.90
N SER A 302 1.95 -40.07 11.98
CA SER A 302 3.12 -40.31 11.13
C SER A 302 4.39 -40.14 11.95
N THR A 303 5.47 -40.84 11.55
CA THR A 303 6.83 -40.58 12.04
C THR A 303 7.57 -39.56 11.15
N ILE A 304 6.98 -39.15 10.03
CA ILE A 304 7.58 -38.22 9.07
C ILE A 304 6.96 -36.83 9.29
N LYS A 305 7.78 -35.89 9.79
CA LYS A 305 7.32 -34.52 10.12
C LYS A 305 6.72 -33.81 8.91
N GLN A 306 7.42 -33.85 7.78
CA GLN A 306 7.01 -33.17 6.54
C GLN A 306 5.69 -33.74 5.99
N LEU A 307 5.50 -35.06 6.07
CA LEU A 307 4.23 -35.69 5.73
C LEU A 307 3.12 -35.19 6.65
N ALA A 308 3.35 -35.20 7.97
CA ALA A 308 2.38 -34.70 8.94
C ALA A 308 1.99 -33.24 8.68
N GLU A 309 2.96 -32.35 8.40
CA GLU A 309 2.72 -30.95 8.06
C GLU A 309 1.88 -30.80 6.77
N SER A 310 2.20 -31.56 5.72
CA SER A 310 1.41 -31.55 4.48
C SER A 310 -0.02 -32.11 4.67
N VAL A 311 -0.21 -33.08 5.57
CA VAL A 311 -1.55 -33.56 5.97
C VAL A 311 -2.32 -32.47 6.74
N ARG A 312 -1.65 -31.67 7.58
CA ARG A 312 -2.31 -30.53 8.24
C ARG A 312 -2.77 -29.49 7.23
N GLU A 313 -1.95 -29.18 6.22
CA GLU A 313 -2.35 -28.27 5.15
C GLU A 313 -3.55 -28.82 4.37
N LEU A 314 -3.54 -30.12 4.02
CA LEU A 314 -4.69 -30.78 3.39
C LEU A 314 -5.97 -30.56 4.21
N LEU A 315 -5.92 -30.81 5.52
CA LEU A 315 -7.05 -30.62 6.43
C LEU A 315 -7.53 -29.16 6.45
N TRP A 316 -6.62 -28.18 6.57
CA TRP A 316 -6.99 -26.76 6.53
C TRP A 316 -7.61 -26.35 5.20
N SER A 317 -7.08 -26.88 4.10
CA SER A 317 -7.57 -26.63 2.76
C SER A 317 -9.00 -27.20 2.54
N LEU A 318 -9.40 -28.18 3.34
CA LEU A 318 -10.76 -28.75 3.41
C LEU A 318 -11.64 -28.06 4.49
N GLY A 319 -11.18 -26.95 5.09
CA GLY A 319 -11.90 -26.25 6.16
C GLY A 319 -11.98 -27.04 7.48
N ILE A 320 -11.04 -27.97 7.72
CA ILE A 320 -11.03 -28.84 8.89
C ILE A 320 -9.96 -28.39 9.88
N LYS A 321 -10.44 -27.88 11.01
CA LYS A 321 -9.57 -27.59 12.15
C LYS A 321 -8.89 -28.84 12.67
N ASN A 322 -7.57 -28.76 12.81
CA ASN A 322 -6.73 -29.84 13.30
C ASN A 322 -5.73 -29.33 14.35
N ALA A 323 -5.23 -30.24 15.18
CA ALA A 323 -4.15 -29.98 16.12
C ALA A 323 -3.14 -31.12 16.07
N MET A 324 -1.85 -30.78 16.07
CA MET A 324 -0.75 -31.74 16.07
C MET A 324 -0.07 -31.76 17.43
N THR A 325 0.23 -32.95 17.93
CA THR A 325 1.04 -33.16 19.14
C THR A 325 2.15 -34.15 18.85
N GLU A 326 3.25 -34.02 19.56
CA GLU A 326 4.39 -34.94 19.46
C GLU A 326 4.41 -35.91 20.65
N ALA A 327 4.83 -37.15 20.39
CA ALA A 327 5.04 -38.17 21.42
C ALA A 327 6.20 -39.09 21.01
N PRO A 328 6.97 -39.68 21.95
CA PRO A 328 7.98 -40.66 21.59
C PRO A 328 7.33 -41.91 20.99
N SER A 329 7.86 -42.38 19.87
CA SER A 329 7.47 -43.68 19.31
C SER A 329 7.99 -44.79 20.21
N THR A 330 7.12 -45.74 20.55
CA THR A 330 7.47 -46.88 21.40
C THR A 330 7.12 -48.19 20.72
N ARG A 331 8.00 -49.18 20.81
CA ARG A 331 7.75 -50.56 20.40
C ARG A 331 7.89 -51.46 21.62
N CYS A 332 6.81 -52.19 21.95
CA CYS A 332 6.74 -53.02 23.15
C CYS A 332 7.11 -52.26 24.45
N GLY A 333 6.68 -50.99 24.55
CA GLY A 333 6.95 -50.13 25.70
C GLY A 333 8.35 -49.49 25.74
N LYS A 334 9.24 -49.78 24.79
CA LYS A 334 10.58 -49.16 24.70
C LYS A 334 10.61 -48.07 23.62
N PRO A 335 11.21 -46.90 23.87
CA PRO A 335 11.40 -45.87 22.85
C PRO A 335 12.16 -46.40 21.63
N THR A 336 11.70 -46.05 20.44
CA THR A 336 12.35 -46.43 19.17
C THR A 336 13.38 -45.41 18.71
N GLY A 337 13.43 -44.24 19.35
CA GLY A 337 14.22 -43.08 18.92
C GLY A 337 13.48 -42.16 17.93
N GLU A 338 12.31 -42.57 17.43
CA GLU A 338 11.50 -41.77 16.51
C GLU A 338 10.44 -40.94 17.25
N THR A 339 10.01 -39.83 16.64
CA THR A 339 8.90 -38.99 17.13
C THR A 339 7.62 -39.33 16.36
N LEU A 340 6.50 -39.51 17.07
CA LEU A 340 5.16 -39.61 16.51
C LEU A 340 4.53 -38.22 16.43
N TYR A 341 4.19 -37.81 15.22
CA TYR A 341 3.37 -36.63 14.94
C TYR A 341 1.91 -37.06 14.87
N ILE A 342 1.13 -36.70 15.88
CA ILE A 342 -0.25 -37.14 16.07
C ILE A 342 -1.19 -35.97 15.75
N ILE A 343 -1.88 -36.05 14.62
CA ILE A 343 -2.86 -35.06 14.19
C ILE A 343 -4.24 -35.51 14.64
N ARG A 344 -4.93 -34.67 15.40
CA ARG A 344 -6.32 -34.90 15.84
C ARG A 344 -7.23 -33.86 15.23
N PHE A 345 -8.35 -34.33 14.68
CA PHE A 345 -9.36 -33.47 14.07
C PHE A 345 -10.76 -34.08 14.24
N THR A 346 -11.77 -33.30 13.90
CA THR A 346 -13.17 -33.71 14.01
C THR A 346 -13.87 -33.32 12.73
N THR A 347 -14.56 -34.28 12.15
CA THR A 347 -15.36 -34.12 10.93
C THR A 347 -16.84 -34.21 11.25
N PHE A 348 -17.65 -33.44 10.53
CA PHE A 348 -19.12 -33.35 10.66
C PHE A 348 -19.82 -34.34 9.74
N ASP A 349 -21.14 -34.49 9.83
CA ASP A 349 -21.87 -35.55 9.12
C ASP A 349 -21.73 -35.52 7.60
N ASP A 350 -21.67 -34.33 7.03
CA ASP A 350 -21.43 -34.06 5.61
C ASP A 350 -19.98 -34.29 5.16
N GLN A 351 -19.09 -34.70 6.07
CA GLN A 351 -17.66 -34.87 5.83
C GLN A 351 -17.25 -36.35 5.98
N PRO A 352 -17.23 -37.15 4.90
CA PRO A 352 -16.89 -38.57 4.95
C PRO A 352 -15.37 -38.78 5.04
N THR A 353 -14.87 -39.05 6.23
CA THR A 353 -13.42 -39.09 6.55
C THR A 353 -12.73 -40.41 6.21
N SER A 354 -13.48 -41.44 5.84
CA SER A 354 -13.00 -42.81 5.60
C SER A 354 -14.01 -43.53 4.72
N LYS A 355 -13.53 -44.37 3.78
CA LYS A 355 -14.39 -45.23 2.97
C LYS A 355 -14.58 -46.62 3.58
N LEU A 356 -13.74 -47.01 4.55
CA LEU A 356 -13.88 -48.29 5.25
C LEU A 356 -15.05 -48.28 6.26
N HIS A 357 -16.02 -49.19 6.06
CA HIS A 357 -17.20 -49.31 6.92
C HIS A 357 -16.84 -49.45 8.41
N ARG A 358 -15.84 -50.28 8.73
CA ARG A 358 -15.37 -50.53 10.12
C ARG A 358 -14.81 -49.29 10.83
N LYS A 359 -14.42 -48.26 10.07
CA LYS A 359 -13.91 -46.98 10.59
C LYS A 359 -15.06 -45.97 10.64
N ILE A 360 -15.79 -45.78 9.53
CA ILE A 360 -16.86 -44.78 9.43
C ILE A 360 -18.04 -45.05 10.38
N CYS A 361 -18.35 -46.31 10.71
CA CYS A 361 -19.41 -46.66 11.65
C CYS A 361 -19.17 -46.15 13.09
N ARG A 362 -17.96 -45.67 13.39
CA ARG A 362 -17.59 -45.08 14.69
C ARG A 362 -17.86 -43.57 14.75
N LYS A 363 -18.28 -42.97 13.64
CA LYS A 363 -18.67 -41.55 13.57
C LYS A 363 -19.91 -41.32 14.43
N ARG A 364 -20.03 -40.12 14.99
CA ARG A 364 -21.20 -39.66 15.73
C ARG A 364 -21.75 -38.42 15.06
N GLU A 365 -23.07 -38.29 15.08
CA GLU A 365 -23.77 -37.12 14.57
C GLU A 365 -23.27 -35.84 15.26
N ARG A 366 -22.92 -34.83 14.47
CA ARG A 366 -22.33 -33.57 14.93
C ARG A 366 -22.80 -32.41 14.07
N VAL A 367 -23.45 -31.45 14.69
CA VAL A 367 -23.87 -30.17 14.07
C VAL A 367 -22.68 -29.19 14.02
N LYS A 368 -22.61 -28.36 12.97
CA LYS A 368 -21.56 -27.34 12.73
C LYS A 368 -21.64 -26.11 13.65
N GLU A 369 -21.75 -26.32 14.96
CA GLU A 369 -21.73 -25.24 15.98
C GLU A 369 -20.67 -25.50 17.08
N THR A 370 -19.81 -26.49 16.88
CA THR A 370 -18.85 -26.94 17.90
C THR A 370 -17.54 -26.15 17.91
N ARG A 371 -16.67 -26.42 18.90
CA ARG A 371 -15.32 -25.83 19.01
C ARG A 371 -14.41 -26.10 17.80
N SER A 372 -14.77 -27.04 16.94
CA SER A 372 -14.02 -27.37 15.73
C SER A 372 -14.28 -26.39 14.58
N CYS A 373 -15.29 -25.52 14.69
CA CYS A 373 -15.61 -24.50 13.69
C CYS A 373 -14.87 -23.17 13.91
N PHE A 374 -14.01 -23.07 14.94
CA PHE A 374 -13.35 -21.81 15.29
C PHE A 374 -11.89 -22.00 15.71
N HIS A 375 -10.99 -21.10 15.31
CA HIS A 375 -9.69 -20.88 15.93
C HIS A 375 -9.89 -20.21 17.29
N TYR A 376 -9.15 -20.66 18.30
CA TYR A 376 -9.20 -20.05 19.64
C TYR A 376 -7.83 -19.46 19.91
N LEU A 377 -7.80 -18.23 20.43
CA LEU A 377 -6.57 -17.62 20.87
C LEU A 377 -6.03 -18.39 22.09
N ALA A 378 -4.77 -18.81 22.02
CA ALA A 378 -4.03 -19.34 23.16
C ALA A 378 -3.33 -18.20 23.88
N ASP A 379 -2.64 -17.35 23.11
CA ASP A 379 -1.86 -16.24 23.64
C ASP A 379 -1.77 -15.08 22.66
N VAL A 380 -1.48 -13.89 23.19
CA VAL A 380 -1.17 -12.68 22.42
C VAL A 380 -0.11 -11.90 23.18
N ALA A 381 1.05 -11.69 22.54
CA ALA A 381 2.19 -11.04 23.17
C ALA A 381 2.80 -9.98 22.24
N PRO A 382 3.18 -8.80 22.76
CA PRO A 382 3.90 -7.80 21.98
C PRO A 382 5.31 -8.32 21.66
N LEU A 383 5.80 -8.02 20.45
CA LEU A 383 7.19 -8.27 20.06
C LEU A 383 8.05 -7.06 20.43
N LYS A 384 9.26 -7.34 20.92
CA LYS A 384 10.21 -6.28 21.35
C LYS A 384 10.99 -5.68 20.18
N GLU A 385 11.15 -6.44 19.11
CA GLU A 385 11.86 -6.05 17.90
C GLU A 385 10.89 -5.38 16.91
N HIS A 386 11.42 -4.43 16.14
CA HIS A 386 10.71 -3.88 14.98
C HIS A 386 10.54 -4.99 13.94
N VAL A 387 9.32 -5.16 13.46
CA VAL A 387 8.98 -6.17 12.46
C VAL A 387 8.51 -5.43 11.22
N PRO A 388 9.15 -5.61 10.05
CA PRO A 388 8.64 -5.06 8.81
C PRO A 388 7.32 -5.74 8.47
N MET A 389 6.29 -4.95 8.25
CA MET A 389 4.93 -5.40 8.00
C MET A 389 4.32 -4.64 6.82
N GLN A 390 3.33 -5.25 6.18
CA GLN A 390 2.68 -4.69 5.00
C GLN A 390 1.20 -5.09 4.95
N CYS A 391 0.39 -4.30 4.25
CA CYS A 391 -1.01 -4.61 3.96
C CYS A 391 -1.19 -4.96 2.49
N ILE A 392 -2.15 -5.85 2.24
CA ILE A 392 -2.74 -6.05 0.91
C ILE A 392 -4.23 -5.81 0.95
N GLN A 393 -4.77 -5.43 -0.21
CA GLN A 393 -6.19 -5.33 -0.46
C GLN A 393 -6.58 -6.37 -1.52
N VAL A 394 -7.74 -7.01 -1.34
CA VAL A 394 -8.26 -8.03 -2.25
C VAL A 394 -9.65 -7.65 -2.78
N ASP A 395 -9.98 -8.13 -3.97
CA ASP A 395 -11.29 -7.91 -4.62
C ASP A 395 -12.41 -8.87 -4.14
N SER A 396 -12.17 -9.68 -3.10
CA SER A 396 -13.20 -10.54 -2.52
C SER A 396 -14.40 -9.72 -2.05
N ARG A 397 -15.60 -10.28 -2.25
CA ARG A 397 -16.87 -9.70 -1.79
C ARG A 397 -16.87 -9.38 -0.32
N SER A 398 -16.19 -10.17 0.52
CA SER A 398 -16.09 -9.95 1.97
C SER A 398 -14.96 -9.00 2.37
N HIS A 399 -14.12 -8.57 1.42
CA HIS A 399 -12.82 -7.94 1.65
C HIS A 399 -11.92 -8.68 2.65
N CYS A 400 -12.19 -9.98 2.84
CA CYS A 400 -11.35 -10.86 3.63
C CYS A 400 -10.44 -11.69 2.73
N TYR A 401 -9.29 -12.04 3.28
CA TYR A 401 -8.38 -13.01 2.72
C TYR A 401 -7.81 -13.89 3.82
N LEU A 402 -7.40 -15.10 3.44
CA LEU A 402 -6.83 -16.09 4.33
C LEU A 402 -5.35 -15.83 4.56
N VAL A 403 -4.89 -16.01 5.79
CA VAL A 403 -3.48 -15.83 6.18
C VAL A 403 -2.98 -16.91 7.13
N GLY A 404 -1.67 -17.16 7.10
CA GLY A 404 -0.99 -18.16 7.91
C GLY A 404 -1.26 -19.60 7.47
N GLU A 405 -0.54 -20.54 8.09
CA GLU A 405 -0.65 -21.98 7.80
C GLU A 405 -2.01 -22.59 8.15
N SER A 406 -2.78 -21.89 8.99
CA SER A 406 -4.11 -22.31 9.44
C SER A 406 -5.26 -21.54 8.77
N PHE A 407 -4.97 -20.75 7.72
CA PHE A 407 -5.99 -20.15 6.85
C PHE A 407 -6.98 -19.24 7.61
N VAL A 408 -6.45 -18.28 8.39
CA VAL A 408 -7.24 -17.38 9.25
C VAL A 408 -7.72 -16.15 8.45
N PRO A 409 -9.00 -15.72 8.53
CA PRO A 409 -9.53 -14.55 7.79
C PRO A 409 -9.32 -13.16 8.46
N THR A 410 -9.20 -12.06 7.67
CA THR A 410 -8.99 -10.61 8.08
C THR A 410 -9.76 -9.55 7.21
N HIS A 411 -9.78 -8.19 7.40
CA HIS A 411 -10.84 -7.22 6.90
C HIS A 411 -10.46 -5.82 6.23
N ASN A 412 -11.30 -5.20 5.33
CA ASN A 412 -11.21 -3.80 4.74
C ASN A 412 -12.54 -2.90 4.60
N SER A 413 -12.44 -1.52 4.63
CA SER A 413 -13.38 -0.36 4.96
C SER A 413 -14.86 -0.22 4.46
N GLU A 414 -15.71 0.60 5.16
CA GLU A 414 -17.22 0.60 5.04
C GLU A 414 -18.04 1.95 4.90
N LEU A 415 -17.56 3.17 5.24
CA LEU A 415 -18.42 4.39 5.34
C LEU A 415 -18.95 4.97 4.01
N ALA A 416 -18.12 5.05 2.97
CA ALA A 416 -18.50 5.65 1.68
C ALA A 416 -19.68 4.92 1.00
N ALA A 417 -19.83 3.62 1.30
CA ALA A 417 -20.92 2.78 0.80
C ALA A 417 -22.29 3.18 1.40
N ALA A 418 -22.32 3.57 2.68
CA ALA A 418 -23.55 3.98 3.35
C ALA A 418 -24.13 5.27 2.76
N VAL A 419 -23.28 6.25 2.46
CA VAL A 419 -23.68 7.52 1.83
C VAL A 419 -24.20 7.29 0.41
N ALA A 420 -23.54 6.44 -0.38
CA ALA A 420 -24.01 6.08 -1.73
C ALA A 420 -25.41 5.45 -1.71
N LEU A 421 -25.70 4.61 -0.73
CA LEU A 421 -27.02 3.99 -0.55
C LEU A 421 -28.09 4.99 -0.10
N LEU A 422 -27.74 5.92 0.79
CA LEU A 422 -28.65 6.99 1.21
C LEU A 422 -29.08 7.84 0.00
N LEU A 423 -28.13 8.29 -0.82
CA LEU A 423 -28.42 9.05 -2.03
C LEU A 423 -29.27 8.26 -3.05
N CYS A 424 -29.05 6.95 -3.14
CA CYS A 424 -29.76 6.11 -4.09
C CYS A 424 -31.19 5.72 -3.63
N CYS A 425 -31.40 5.52 -2.32
CA CYS A 425 -32.59 4.86 -1.79
C CYS A 425 -33.38 5.70 -0.77
N GLY A 426 -32.72 6.59 -0.03
CA GLY A 426 -33.30 7.33 1.09
C GLY A 426 -33.55 8.81 0.79
N ASP A 427 -32.91 9.37 -0.25
CA ASP A 427 -32.93 10.82 -0.50
C ASP A 427 -34.22 11.37 -1.14
N GLY A 428 -35.22 10.50 -1.35
CA GLY A 428 -36.55 10.87 -1.84
C GLY A 428 -36.61 11.31 -3.32
N GLU A 429 -35.51 11.20 -4.06
CA GLU A 429 -35.39 11.66 -5.43
C GLU A 429 -35.81 10.58 -6.46
N GLU A 430 -36.70 10.95 -7.38
CA GLU A 430 -37.14 10.10 -8.49
C GLU A 430 -36.02 9.89 -9.52
N ARG A 431 -35.77 8.64 -9.91
CA ARG A 431 -34.75 8.23 -10.88
C ARG A 431 -33.35 8.78 -10.59
N ALA A 432 -32.96 8.90 -9.33
CA ALA A 432 -31.64 9.39 -8.93
C ALA A 432 -30.51 8.56 -9.57
N GLU A 433 -29.54 9.23 -10.19
CA GLU A 433 -28.33 8.60 -10.72
C GLU A 433 -27.16 8.82 -9.75
N VAL A 434 -26.67 7.74 -9.13
CA VAL A 434 -25.57 7.77 -8.17
C VAL A 434 -24.36 7.05 -8.75
N TYR A 435 -23.18 7.64 -8.60
CA TYR A 435 -21.94 7.10 -9.19
C TYR A 435 -20.80 6.98 -8.20
N GLY A 436 -20.09 5.85 -8.24
CA GLY A 436 -18.86 5.62 -7.49
C GLY A 436 -17.66 5.82 -8.40
N CYS A 437 -16.74 6.70 -7.99
CA CYS A 437 -15.57 7.09 -8.77
C CYS A 437 -14.30 6.92 -7.94
N ALA A 438 -13.24 6.43 -8.59
CA ALA A 438 -11.88 6.34 -8.06
C ALA A 438 -10.92 6.36 -9.26
N ALA A 439 -9.61 6.48 -9.01
CA ALA A 439 -8.61 6.58 -10.08
C ALA A 439 -8.59 5.29 -10.91
N ASP A 440 -8.78 4.16 -10.23
CA ASP A 440 -8.96 2.85 -10.83
C ASP A 440 -10.40 2.32 -10.63
N ARG A 441 -10.93 1.62 -11.64
CA ARG A 441 -12.29 1.05 -11.61
C ARG A 441 -12.44 -0.02 -10.52
N GLN A 442 -11.37 -0.75 -10.19
CA GLN A 442 -11.41 -1.78 -9.15
C GLN A 442 -11.51 -1.14 -7.77
N GLN A 443 -10.81 -0.02 -7.55
CA GLN A 443 -10.97 0.80 -6.34
C GLN A 443 -12.43 1.27 -6.16
N ALA A 444 -13.06 1.82 -7.20
CA ALA A 444 -14.46 2.24 -7.11
C ALA A 444 -15.43 1.06 -6.92
N SER A 445 -15.06 -0.14 -7.38
CA SER A 445 -15.85 -1.36 -7.19
C SER A 445 -15.90 -1.84 -5.74
N ILE A 446 -14.92 -1.45 -4.92
CA ILE A 446 -14.86 -1.82 -3.49
C ILE A 446 -16.03 -1.18 -2.73
N VAL A 447 -16.24 0.13 -2.90
CA VAL A 447 -17.38 0.84 -2.30
C VAL A 447 -18.71 0.25 -2.76
N PHE A 448 -18.81 -0.14 -4.04
CA PHE A 448 -20.01 -0.74 -4.59
C PHE A 448 -20.35 -2.12 -4.01
N GLU A 449 -19.36 -3.00 -3.84
CA GLU A 449 -19.61 -4.33 -3.27
C GLU A 449 -20.02 -4.24 -1.80
N VAL A 450 -19.41 -3.34 -1.00
CA VAL A 450 -19.87 -3.06 0.36
C VAL A 450 -21.33 -2.58 0.35
N ALA A 451 -21.70 -1.65 -0.52
CA ALA A 451 -23.08 -1.19 -0.63
C ALA A 451 -24.04 -2.33 -1.04
N ALA A 452 -23.61 -3.18 -1.98
CA ALA A 452 -24.41 -4.32 -2.42
C ALA A 452 -24.64 -5.33 -1.29
N ASP A 453 -23.65 -5.53 -0.42
CA ASP A 453 -23.79 -6.38 0.76
C ASP A 453 -24.69 -5.74 1.82
N MET A 454 -24.62 -4.41 2.04
CA MET A 454 -25.51 -3.69 2.96
C MET A 454 -26.97 -3.88 2.52
N VAL A 455 -27.23 -3.80 1.22
CA VAL A 455 -28.55 -4.06 0.61
C VAL A 455 -29.00 -5.50 0.82
N ARG A 456 -28.12 -6.49 0.60
CA ARG A 456 -28.44 -7.92 0.81
C ARG A 456 -28.76 -8.22 2.27
N MET A 457 -28.08 -7.56 3.20
CA MET A 457 -28.24 -7.75 4.64
C MET A 457 -29.39 -6.95 5.25
N CYS A 458 -29.90 -5.94 4.55
CA CYS A 458 -31.06 -5.15 4.95
C CYS A 458 -32.34 -5.69 4.28
N PRO A 459 -33.26 -6.37 5.00
CA PRO A 459 -34.43 -7.00 4.40
C PRO A 459 -35.38 -6.01 3.68
N ALA A 460 -35.41 -4.75 4.13
CA ALA A 460 -36.22 -3.71 3.52
C ALA A 460 -35.65 -3.29 2.14
N LEU A 461 -34.33 -3.10 2.05
CA LEU A 461 -33.66 -2.75 0.79
C LEU A 461 -33.56 -3.95 -0.15
N GLY A 462 -33.28 -5.16 0.36
CA GLY A 462 -33.17 -6.37 -0.45
C GLY A 462 -34.44 -6.72 -1.25
N LYS A 463 -35.63 -6.29 -0.79
CA LYS A 463 -36.90 -6.45 -1.54
C LYS A 463 -37.12 -5.37 -2.60
N ARG A 464 -36.41 -4.25 -2.51
CA ARG A 464 -36.65 -3.03 -3.30
C ARG A 464 -35.48 -2.70 -4.24
N VAL A 465 -34.31 -3.28 -4.04
CA VAL A 465 -33.11 -3.05 -4.83
C VAL A 465 -32.76 -4.28 -5.65
N LYS A 466 -32.63 -4.10 -6.97
CA LYS A 466 -32.14 -5.13 -7.90
C LYS A 466 -30.66 -4.92 -8.19
N ILE A 467 -29.81 -5.87 -7.82
CA ILE A 467 -28.36 -5.82 -8.03
C ILE A 467 -28.00 -6.50 -9.36
N LEU A 468 -27.34 -5.76 -10.26
CA LEU A 468 -26.79 -6.21 -11.53
C LEU A 468 -25.26 -6.30 -11.43
N ALA A 469 -24.77 -7.39 -10.84
CA ALA A 469 -23.36 -7.56 -10.47
C ALA A 469 -22.38 -7.45 -11.66
N SER A 470 -22.75 -7.93 -12.85
CA SER A 470 -21.89 -7.88 -14.05
C SER A 470 -21.62 -6.45 -14.53
N GLN A 471 -22.57 -5.54 -14.33
CA GLN A 471 -22.46 -4.14 -14.71
C GLN A 471 -22.00 -3.23 -13.56
N LYS A 472 -21.77 -3.82 -12.37
CA LYS A 472 -21.52 -3.10 -11.11
C LYS A 472 -22.54 -1.98 -10.92
N ARG A 473 -23.82 -2.35 -11.07
CA ARG A 473 -24.97 -1.46 -10.97
C ARG A 473 -26.02 -2.06 -10.03
N MET A 474 -26.68 -1.24 -9.23
CA MET A 474 -27.87 -1.62 -8.47
C MET A 474 -28.98 -0.61 -8.72
N VAL A 475 -30.22 -1.08 -8.79
CA VAL A 475 -31.39 -0.28 -9.14
C VAL A 475 -32.39 -0.35 -8.01
N TYR A 476 -32.73 0.79 -7.41
CA TYR A 476 -33.81 0.93 -6.46
C TYR A 476 -35.14 1.06 -7.22
N LEU A 477 -35.93 -0.01 -7.19
CA LEU A 477 -37.13 -0.18 -8.00
C LEU A 477 -38.24 0.86 -7.72
N PRO A 478 -38.50 1.31 -6.48
CA PRO A 478 -39.61 2.23 -6.19
C PRO A 478 -39.54 3.55 -6.96
N THR A 479 -38.35 4.14 -7.09
CA THR A 479 -38.11 5.40 -7.81
C THR A 479 -37.37 5.18 -9.13
N ASN A 480 -37.01 3.93 -9.43
CA ASN A 480 -36.12 3.56 -10.54
C ASN A 480 -34.76 4.29 -10.51
N SER A 481 -34.28 4.67 -9.32
CA SER A 481 -32.94 5.22 -9.06
C SER A 481 -31.88 4.12 -9.21
N PHE A 482 -30.62 4.48 -9.46
CA PHE A 482 -29.53 3.51 -9.50
C PHE A 482 -28.22 4.02 -8.94
N TYR A 483 -27.40 3.10 -8.44
CA TYR A 483 -26.01 3.31 -8.09
C TYR A 483 -25.11 2.47 -9.01
N GLN A 484 -24.10 3.08 -9.63
CA GLN A 484 -23.19 2.43 -10.58
C GLN A 484 -21.73 2.87 -10.42
N VAL A 485 -20.79 1.97 -10.68
CA VAL A 485 -19.35 2.27 -10.75
C VAL A 485 -18.95 2.74 -12.15
N LEU A 486 -18.20 3.84 -12.23
CA LEU A 486 -17.60 4.34 -13.47
C LEU A 486 -16.07 4.11 -13.48
N SER A 487 -15.52 3.84 -14.66
CA SER A 487 -14.06 3.81 -14.88
C SER A 487 -13.55 5.14 -15.40
N ALA A 488 -12.25 5.39 -15.26
CA ALA A 488 -11.57 6.54 -15.84
C ALA A 488 -11.86 6.71 -17.35
N GLU A 489 -12.07 5.64 -18.11
CA GLU A 489 -12.41 5.68 -19.55
C GLU A 489 -13.82 6.23 -19.88
N ALA A 490 -14.66 6.48 -18.87
CA ALA A 490 -16.02 6.96 -19.04
C ALA A 490 -16.15 8.45 -19.43
N TYR A 491 -15.03 9.20 -19.51
CA TYR A 491 -15.02 10.62 -19.89
C TYR A 491 -15.57 10.92 -21.29
N SER A 492 -15.72 9.90 -22.15
CA SER A 492 -16.28 10.01 -23.50
C SER A 492 -17.81 10.10 -23.54
N LYS A 493 -18.50 9.92 -22.40
CA LYS A 493 -19.95 9.96 -22.31
C LYS A 493 -20.41 11.31 -21.76
N HIS A 494 -20.94 12.17 -22.62
CA HIS A 494 -21.65 13.38 -22.21
C HIS A 494 -23.13 13.06 -21.91
N GLY A 495 -23.74 13.74 -20.93
CA GLY A 495 -25.19 13.69 -20.67
C GLY A 495 -25.67 12.87 -19.46
N PHE A 496 -24.86 12.77 -18.39
CA PHE A 496 -25.33 12.18 -17.13
C PHE A 496 -26.33 13.11 -16.42
N ASN A 497 -27.28 12.54 -15.67
CA ASN A 497 -28.25 13.29 -14.86
C ASN A 497 -28.04 12.97 -13.37
N ILE A 498 -26.89 13.42 -12.87
CA ILE A 498 -26.29 13.01 -11.61
C ILE A 498 -27.07 13.58 -10.43
N HIS A 499 -27.49 12.69 -9.54
CA HIS A 499 -27.97 13.03 -8.20
C HIS A 499 -26.87 12.87 -7.14
N GLY A 500 -25.98 11.89 -7.29
CA GLY A 500 -24.93 11.62 -6.31
C GLY A 500 -23.62 11.16 -6.94
N VAL A 501 -22.49 11.63 -6.41
CA VAL A 501 -21.17 11.08 -6.74
C VAL A 501 -20.39 10.85 -5.46
N VAL A 502 -19.76 9.69 -5.34
CA VAL A 502 -18.79 9.40 -4.28
C VAL A 502 -17.42 9.22 -4.91
N PHE A 503 -16.52 10.16 -4.66
CA PHE A 503 -15.10 10.03 -4.97
C PHE A 503 -14.36 9.54 -3.72
N ASP A 504 -13.77 8.35 -3.82
CA ASP A 504 -12.88 7.83 -2.79
C ASP A 504 -11.42 8.03 -3.21
N GLU A 505 -10.58 8.42 -2.25
CA GLU A 505 -9.15 8.72 -2.44
C GLU A 505 -8.86 9.73 -3.57
N LEU A 506 -9.49 10.92 -3.52
CA LEU A 506 -9.35 11.96 -4.55
C LEU A 506 -7.88 12.34 -4.86
N HIS A 507 -6.98 12.29 -3.88
CA HIS A 507 -5.55 12.57 -4.07
C HIS A 507 -4.85 11.65 -5.08
N THR A 508 -5.44 10.50 -5.39
CA THR A 508 -4.89 9.54 -6.37
C THR A 508 -5.32 9.82 -7.80
N GLN A 509 -6.22 10.79 -8.04
CA GLN A 509 -6.71 11.09 -9.38
C GLN A 509 -5.57 11.60 -10.27
N PRO A 510 -5.31 10.95 -11.43
CA PRO A 510 -4.17 11.29 -12.27
C PRO A 510 -4.36 12.62 -13.03
N ASN A 511 -5.60 13.07 -13.21
CA ASN A 511 -5.92 14.33 -13.87
C ASN A 511 -7.37 14.77 -13.58
N ARG A 512 -7.71 15.98 -14.02
CA ARG A 512 -9.02 16.61 -13.82
C ARG A 512 -10.18 16.04 -14.66
N LYS A 513 -9.94 15.17 -15.65
CA LYS A 513 -10.96 14.83 -16.66
C LYS A 513 -12.19 14.16 -16.07
N LEU A 514 -11.99 13.10 -15.26
CA LEU A 514 -13.09 12.37 -14.64
C LEU A 514 -13.83 13.27 -13.64
N PHE A 515 -13.10 14.03 -12.84
CA PHE A 515 -13.67 14.99 -11.89
C PHE A 515 -14.57 15.99 -12.62
N ASP A 516 -14.04 16.67 -13.64
CA ASP A 516 -14.77 17.68 -14.40
C ASP A 516 -16.03 17.10 -15.07
N VAL A 517 -15.94 15.90 -15.67
CA VAL A 517 -17.12 15.24 -16.27
C VAL A 517 -18.19 14.94 -15.24
N MET A 518 -17.82 14.57 -14.02
CA MET A 518 -18.78 14.19 -12.98
C MET A 518 -19.33 15.40 -12.21
N THR A 519 -18.58 16.49 -12.08
CA THR A 519 -18.96 17.64 -11.22
C THR A 519 -19.37 18.88 -12.00
N LYS A 520 -18.99 19.05 -13.27
CA LYS A 520 -19.34 20.24 -14.08
C LYS A 520 -20.49 19.93 -15.04
N GLY A 521 -21.65 20.53 -14.81
CA GLY A 521 -22.80 20.47 -15.73
C GLY A 521 -23.64 19.18 -15.65
N SER A 522 -23.07 18.07 -15.17
CA SER A 522 -23.74 16.77 -15.11
C SER A 522 -24.80 16.64 -14.00
N GLY A 523 -24.87 17.61 -13.08
CA GLY A 523 -25.90 17.68 -12.03
C GLY A 523 -26.92 18.81 -12.23
N ASP A 524 -26.78 19.64 -13.27
CA ASP A 524 -27.54 20.88 -13.42
C ASP A 524 -29.05 20.65 -13.62
N ALA A 525 -29.44 19.45 -14.06
CA ALA A 525 -30.83 19.04 -14.19
C ALA A 525 -31.47 18.61 -12.85
N ARG A 526 -30.70 18.56 -11.75
CA ARG A 526 -31.16 18.21 -10.40
C ARG A 526 -31.13 19.41 -9.47
N MET A 527 -32.12 19.48 -8.57
CA MET A 527 -32.26 20.59 -7.63
C MET A 527 -31.31 20.49 -6.43
N GLN A 528 -30.82 19.29 -6.12
CA GLN A 528 -30.02 19.00 -4.92
C GLN A 528 -28.96 17.88 -5.10
N PRO A 529 -28.13 17.91 -6.16
CA PRO A 529 -27.09 16.88 -6.34
C PRO A 529 -26.04 16.95 -5.22
N LEU A 530 -25.46 15.80 -4.84
CA LEU A 530 -24.36 15.73 -3.87
C LEU A 530 -23.09 15.10 -4.45
N TYR A 531 -22.01 15.86 -4.47
CA TYR A 531 -20.65 15.40 -4.75
C TYR A 531 -19.91 15.17 -3.43
N PHE A 532 -19.81 13.91 -3.00
CA PHE A 532 -19.15 13.50 -1.76
C PHE A 532 -17.71 13.07 -2.06
N LEU A 533 -16.75 13.91 -1.69
CA LEU A 533 -15.33 13.75 -1.97
C LEU A 533 -14.60 13.38 -0.68
N ILE A 534 -14.02 12.18 -0.61
CA ILE A 534 -13.24 11.73 0.55
C ILE A 534 -11.79 11.54 0.10
N THR A 535 -10.85 12.04 0.91
CA THR A 535 -9.43 11.89 0.61
C THR A 535 -8.56 12.05 1.86
N THR A 536 -7.28 11.76 1.67
CA THR A 536 -6.19 12.18 2.54
C THR A 536 -5.35 13.23 1.81
N ALA A 537 -4.50 13.99 2.53
CA ALA A 537 -3.59 14.96 1.95
C ALA A 537 -2.61 14.29 0.97
N GLY A 538 -2.39 14.92 -0.18
CA GLY A 538 -1.50 14.41 -1.23
C GLY A 538 -0.11 15.02 -1.19
N THR A 539 0.68 14.71 -2.23
CA THR A 539 2.01 15.28 -2.44
C THR A 539 2.13 16.17 -3.69
N ASP A 540 1.15 16.08 -4.59
CA ASP A 540 1.11 16.82 -5.84
C ASP A 540 0.21 18.06 -5.70
N THR A 541 0.85 19.23 -5.63
CA THR A 541 0.18 20.53 -5.55
C THR A 541 -0.40 21.01 -6.88
N GLN A 542 -0.19 20.29 -7.97
CA GLN A 542 -0.84 20.54 -9.27
C GLN A 542 -2.07 19.65 -9.48
N SER A 543 -2.37 18.75 -8.54
CA SER A 543 -3.50 17.82 -8.65
C SER A 543 -4.86 18.51 -8.47
N ILE A 544 -5.91 17.90 -9.04
CA ILE A 544 -7.30 18.33 -8.79
C ILE A 544 -7.69 18.22 -7.31
N CYS A 545 -7.08 17.29 -6.58
CA CYS A 545 -7.27 17.17 -5.14
C CYS A 545 -6.73 18.41 -4.42
N TYR A 546 -5.54 18.90 -4.80
CA TYR A 546 -4.98 20.11 -4.21
C TYR A 546 -5.77 21.37 -4.58
N GLU A 547 -6.24 21.49 -5.82
CA GLU A 547 -7.17 22.57 -6.23
C GLU A 547 -8.42 22.58 -5.33
N THR A 548 -8.99 21.41 -5.06
CA THR A 548 -10.16 21.26 -4.18
C THR A 548 -9.82 21.54 -2.71
N HIS A 549 -8.65 21.09 -2.23
CA HIS A 549 -8.13 21.40 -0.90
C HIS A 549 -8.00 22.92 -0.69
N GLN A 550 -7.41 23.63 -1.65
CA GLN A 550 -7.24 25.08 -1.56
C GLN A 550 -8.57 25.81 -1.53
N LYS A 551 -9.53 25.40 -2.38
CA LYS A 551 -10.90 25.92 -2.30
C LYS A 551 -11.50 25.71 -0.90
N ALA A 552 -11.32 24.53 -0.32
CA ALA A 552 -11.84 24.21 1.01
C ALA A 552 -11.18 25.08 2.11
N LYS A 553 -9.85 25.27 2.06
CA LYS A 553 -9.12 26.19 2.94
C LYS A 553 -9.62 27.63 2.82
N ASP A 554 -9.75 28.15 1.59
CA ASP A 554 -10.21 29.51 1.36
C ASP A 554 -11.61 29.78 1.91
N ILE A 555 -12.49 28.77 1.87
CA ILE A 555 -13.84 28.86 2.46
C ILE A 555 -13.78 28.85 3.99
N LEU A 556 -12.98 27.94 4.57
CA LEU A 556 -12.80 27.87 6.03
C LEU A 556 -12.18 29.15 6.61
N GLU A 557 -11.29 29.79 5.86
CA GLU A 557 -10.64 31.05 6.24
C GLU A 557 -11.45 32.31 5.87
N GLY A 558 -12.59 32.14 5.18
CA GLY A 558 -13.45 33.25 4.76
C GLY A 558 -12.91 34.09 3.59
N ARG A 559 -11.81 33.67 2.95
CA ARG A 559 -11.29 34.29 1.71
C ARG A 559 -12.23 34.08 0.53
N LYS A 560 -12.99 32.99 0.55
CA LYS A 560 -13.99 32.64 -0.47
C LYS A 560 -15.32 32.31 0.18
N ILE A 561 -16.41 32.72 -0.46
CA ILE A 561 -17.77 32.41 -0.02
C ILE A 561 -18.39 31.50 -1.07
N ASP A 562 -18.62 30.24 -0.70
CA ASP A 562 -19.41 29.29 -1.49
C ASP A 562 -20.36 28.55 -0.55
N PRO A 563 -21.63 28.98 -0.46
CA PRO A 563 -22.58 28.40 0.48
C PRO A 563 -22.98 26.96 0.10
N THR A 564 -22.61 26.47 -1.08
CA THR A 564 -22.95 25.12 -1.56
C THR A 564 -21.86 24.08 -1.28
N PHE A 565 -20.71 24.52 -0.77
CA PHE A 565 -19.56 23.66 -0.50
C PHE A 565 -19.39 23.46 1.01
N TYR A 566 -19.31 22.21 1.44
CA TYR A 566 -19.08 21.81 2.83
C TYR A 566 -17.63 21.32 2.99
N PRO A 567 -16.71 22.18 3.47
CA PRO A 567 -15.32 21.80 3.69
C PRO A 567 -15.13 21.19 5.08
N VAL A 568 -14.51 20.02 5.12
CA VAL A 568 -14.03 19.38 6.35
C VAL A 568 -12.58 18.98 6.13
N ILE A 569 -11.67 19.63 6.85
CA ILE A 569 -10.24 19.31 6.83
C ILE A 569 -9.83 19.00 8.25
N TYR A 570 -9.54 17.73 8.52
CA TYR A 570 -8.87 17.32 9.74
C TYR A 570 -7.37 17.26 9.47
N GLY A 571 -6.70 18.40 9.53
CA GLY A 571 -5.27 18.49 9.26
C GLY A 571 -4.58 19.59 10.08
N ALA A 572 -3.28 19.42 10.27
CA ALA A 572 -2.43 20.42 10.89
C ALA A 572 -2.05 21.49 9.86
N LYS A 573 -1.82 22.72 10.32
CA LYS A 573 -1.27 23.81 9.50
C LYS A 573 0.22 23.57 9.26
N GLU A 574 0.77 24.17 8.22
CA GLU A 574 2.16 23.96 7.82
C GLU A 574 3.18 24.47 8.85
N ASP A 575 2.82 25.52 9.58
CA ASP A 575 3.63 26.18 10.61
C ASP A 575 3.48 25.58 12.02
N GLU A 576 2.53 24.66 12.20
CA GLU A 576 2.29 24.03 13.50
C GLU A 576 3.36 22.98 13.82
N ASP A 577 3.74 22.91 15.10
CA ASP A 577 4.68 21.91 15.58
C ASP A 577 4.08 20.51 15.41
N TRP A 578 4.63 19.79 14.45
CA TRP A 578 4.20 18.44 14.10
C TRP A 578 4.45 17.44 15.23
N THR A 579 5.22 17.82 16.26
CA THR A 579 5.52 16.98 17.41
C THR A 579 4.62 17.23 18.62
N ASP A 580 3.69 18.19 18.53
CA ASP A 580 2.75 18.54 19.60
C ASP A 580 1.53 17.58 19.65
N PRO A 581 1.30 16.86 20.77
CA PRO A 581 0.13 16.00 20.94
C PRO A 581 -1.23 16.69 20.79
N GLU A 582 -1.34 17.99 21.06
CA GLU A 582 -2.60 18.72 20.85
C GLU A 582 -2.88 18.95 19.36
N VAL A 583 -1.83 19.16 18.55
CA VAL A 583 -1.95 19.18 17.08
C VAL A 583 -2.43 17.82 16.58
N TRP A 584 -1.92 16.72 17.15
CA TRP A 584 -2.34 15.37 16.77
C TRP A 584 -3.83 15.13 17.04
N LYS A 585 -4.30 15.52 18.22
CA LYS A 585 -5.70 15.34 18.64
C LYS A 585 -6.66 16.10 17.75
N ARG A 586 -6.31 17.33 17.34
CA ARG A 586 -7.15 18.12 16.43
C ARG A 586 -7.16 17.55 15.01
N SER A 587 -6.00 17.12 14.51
CA SER A 587 -5.88 16.58 13.15
C SER A 587 -6.43 15.16 13.01
N ASN A 588 -6.59 14.41 14.11
CA ASN A 588 -7.06 13.03 14.09
C ASN A 588 -8.41 12.91 14.83
N PRO A 589 -9.57 13.07 14.17
CA PRO A 589 -10.89 13.01 14.82
C PRO A 589 -11.24 11.62 15.39
N SER A 590 -10.43 10.62 15.03
CA SER A 590 -10.54 9.25 15.51
C SER A 590 -9.54 8.92 16.64
N LEU A 591 -8.72 9.89 17.08
CA LEU A 591 -7.74 9.72 18.15
C LEU A 591 -8.44 9.50 19.49
N GLY A 592 -8.05 8.45 20.21
CA GLY A 592 -8.71 7.99 21.43
C GLY A 592 -9.93 7.10 21.20
N ILE A 593 -10.47 7.02 19.97
CA ILE A 593 -11.64 6.20 19.62
C ILE A 593 -11.23 4.96 18.83
N THR A 594 -10.68 5.17 17.63
CA THR A 594 -10.18 4.08 16.74
C THR A 594 -8.68 4.19 16.44
N VAL A 595 -8.03 5.32 16.77
CA VAL A 595 -6.58 5.53 16.68
C VAL A 595 -6.04 5.81 18.09
N GLY A 596 -5.01 5.08 18.54
CA GLY A 596 -4.43 5.28 19.88
C GLY A 596 -3.39 6.40 19.92
N ILE A 597 -3.37 7.20 21.00
CA ILE A 597 -2.41 8.32 21.18
C ILE A 597 -0.95 7.84 21.17
N ASP A 598 -0.67 6.70 21.80
CA ASP A 598 0.66 6.09 21.87
C ASP A 598 1.27 5.82 20.48
N LYS A 599 0.42 5.58 19.47
CA LYS A 599 0.83 5.33 18.08
C LYS A 599 1.23 6.58 17.33
N VAL A 600 0.59 7.70 17.65
CA VAL A 600 0.96 8.98 17.04
C VAL A 600 2.26 9.46 17.66
N GLN A 601 2.45 9.24 18.97
CA GLN A 601 3.70 9.47 19.67
C GLN A 601 4.86 8.66 19.06
N ALA A 602 4.72 7.34 18.94
CA ALA A 602 5.79 6.49 18.38
C ALA A 602 6.16 6.86 16.93
N ALA A 603 5.17 7.14 16.08
CA ALA A 603 5.42 7.56 14.71
C ALA A 603 6.07 8.96 14.62
N CYS A 604 5.77 9.86 15.57
CA CYS A 604 6.44 11.14 15.69
C CYS A 604 7.90 10.97 16.09
N ASP A 605 8.19 10.10 17.07
CA ASP A 605 9.54 9.85 17.55
C ASP A 605 10.43 9.21 16.47
N SER A 606 9.86 8.37 15.60
CA SER A 606 10.53 7.81 14.42
C SER A 606 10.84 8.88 13.38
N ALA A 607 9.84 9.70 13.05
CA ALA A 607 9.97 10.84 12.14
C ALA A 607 11.04 11.86 12.60
N ARG A 608 11.30 12.00 13.91
CA ARG A 608 12.34 12.92 14.42
C ARG A 608 13.76 12.49 14.02
N GLN A 609 13.94 11.21 13.71
CA GLN A 609 15.23 10.63 13.38
C GLN A 609 15.44 10.47 11.87
N ASN A 610 14.37 10.52 11.08
CA ASN A 610 14.39 10.26 9.64
C ASN A 610 13.53 11.29 8.85
N PRO A 611 14.16 12.18 8.06
CA PRO A 611 13.45 13.18 7.25
C PRO A 611 12.41 12.61 6.26
N ALA A 612 12.60 11.38 5.76
CA ALA A 612 11.62 10.74 4.88
C ALA A 612 10.37 10.27 5.64
N GLU A 613 10.54 9.85 6.89
CA GLU A 613 9.44 9.49 7.78
C GLU A 613 8.72 10.72 8.32
N GLU A 614 9.41 11.86 8.47
CA GLU A 614 8.76 13.13 8.80
C GLU A 614 7.71 13.51 7.76
N ASN A 615 8.06 13.49 6.47
CA ASN A 615 7.08 13.78 5.41
C ASN A 615 5.91 12.80 5.43
N SER A 616 6.18 11.51 5.64
CA SER A 616 5.15 10.49 5.74
C SER A 616 4.25 10.69 6.97
N PHE A 617 4.82 11.08 8.11
CA PHE A 617 4.09 11.37 9.34
C PHE A 617 3.20 12.61 9.16
N ARG A 618 3.77 13.69 8.65
CA ARG A 618 3.06 14.93 8.35
C ARG A 618 1.90 14.68 7.40
N GLN A 619 2.13 13.96 6.30
CA GLN A 619 1.08 13.63 5.35
C GLN A 619 0.01 12.70 5.94
N LEU A 620 0.42 11.60 6.55
CA LEU A 620 -0.52 10.51 6.85
C LEU A 620 -1.15 10.61 8.24
N ARG A 621 -0.50 11.29 9.20
CA ARG A 621 -1.00 11.50 10.57
C ARG A 621 -1.50 12.90 10.81
N LEU A 622 -0.83 13.88 10.26
CA LEU A 622 -1.23 15.27 10.42
C LEU A 622 -2.05 15.77 9.24
N ASN A 623 -2.21 14.96 8.19
CA ASN A 623 -2.96 15.31 7.00
C ASN A 623 -2.49 16.66 6.43
N GLN A 624 -1.15 16.85 6.43
CA GLN A 624 -0.46 17.99 5.84
C GLN A 624 -0.06 17.67 4.41
N TRP A 625 -0.17 18.64 3.51
CA TRP A 625 0.38 18.51 2.17
C TRP A 625 1.90 18.61 2.24
N VAL A 626 2.62 17.64 1.65
CA VAL A 626 4.08 17.56 1.67
C VAL A 626 4.65 17.40 0.26
N LYS A 627 5.85 17.89 -0.01
CA LYS A 627 6.47 17.73 -1.35
C LYS A 627 6.99 16.29 -1.55
N GLN A 628 6.84 15.76 -2.77
CA GLN A 628 7.07 14.33 -3.09
C GLN A 628 8.56 13.90 -3.11
N SER A 629 9.50 14.82 -3.37
CA SER A 629 10.93 14.48 -3.37
C SER A 629 11.50 14.59 -1.96
N VAL A 630 12.16 13.52 -1.48
CA VAL A 630 13.19 13.67 -0.45
C VAL A 630 14.18 14.69 -1.00
N ARG A 631 14.28 15.86 -0.37
CA ARG A 631 15.27 16.87 -0.73
C ARG A 631 16.65 16.21 -0.65
N TRP A 632 17.33 16.11 -1.79
CA TRP A 632 18.69 15.56 -1.77
C TRP A 632 19.63 16.54 -1.07
N MET A 633 19.47 17.84 -1.32
CA MET A 633 20.25 18.89 -0.68
C MET A 633 19.67 19.24 0.71
N PRO A 634 20.44 19.10 1.80
CA PRO A 634 20.04 19.63 3.11
C PRO A 634 20.04 21.16 3.06
N MET A 635 18.87 21.77 2.92
CA MET A 635 18.76 23.22 2.71
C MET A 635 19.25 24.05 3.89
N ASP A 636 19.22 23.51 5.12
CA ASP A 636 19.82 24.16 6.28
C ASP A 636 21.36 24.27 6.15
N LYS A 637 22.00 23.29 5.51
CA LYS A 637 23.44 23.29 5.23
C LYS A 637 23.77 24.15 4.02
N TRP A 638 22.96 24.07 2.98
CA TRP A 638 23.05 24.96 1.82
C TRP A 638 22.93 26.42 2.24
N ASP A 639 21.90 26.78 3.01
CA ASP A 639 21.70 28.15 3.47
C ASP A 639 22.83 28.66 4.37
N ALA A 640 23.52 27.76 5.10
CA ALA A 640 24.71 28.12 5.86
C ALA A 640 25.94 28.47 4.97
N CYS A 641 25.89 28.14 3.68
CA CYS A 641 26.89 28.45 2.65
C CYS A 641 26.57 29.76 1.88
N ALA A 642 25.56 30.52 2.32
CA ALA A 642 25.12 31.78 1.71
C ALA A 642 26.06 32.97 1.96
N MET A 643 27.32 32.72 2.33
CA MET A 643 28.30 33.77 2.58
C MET A 643 28.48 34.65 1.33
N PRO A 644 28.55 36.00 1.49
CA PRO A 644 28.67 36.92 0.37
C PRO A 644 29.88 36.62 -0.49
N VAL A 645 29.68 36.63 -1.81
CA VAL A 645 30.76 36.53 -2.80
C VAL A 645 30.90 37.89 -3.45
N ASP A 646 32.02 38.57 -3.20
CA ASP A 646 32.31 39.86 -3.80
C ASP A 646 32.93 39.70 -5.19
N ALA A 647 32.19 40.04 -6.22
CA ALA A 647 32.61 39.93 -7.62
C ALA A 647 33.79 40.85 -7.99
N GLU A 648 34.05 41.93 -7.25
CA GLU A 648 35.21 42.81 -7.50
C GLU A 648 36.49 42.17 -6.97
N SER A 649 36.44 41.58 -5.77
CA SER A 649 37.58 40.86 -5.17
C SER A 649 38.07 39.64 -5.99
N LEU A 650 37.25 39.14 -6.92
CA LEU A 650 37.56 37.99 -7.77
C LEU A 650 38.23 38.37 -9.10
N GLU A 651 38.42 39.65 -9.39
CA GLU A 651 39.02 40.11 -10.65
C GLU A 651 40.43 39.52 -10.87
N GLY A 652 40.69 39.04 -12.08
CA GLY A 652 41.93 38.34 -12.46
C GLY A 652 42.11 36.93 -11.88
N ARG A 653 41.23 36.47 -10.97
CA ARG A 653 41.34 35.13 -10.40
C ARG A 653 41.02 34.03 -11.41
N VAL A 654 41.69 32.90 -11.23
CA VAL A 654 41.41 31.66 -11.98
C VAL A 654 40.02 31.14 -11.63
N CYS A 655 39.22 30.88 -12.65
CA CYS A 655 37.92 30.26 -12.50
C CYS A 655 37.58 29.32 -13.64
N TYR A 656 36.56 28.51 -13.41
CA TYR A 656 36.05 27.52 -14.34
C TYR A 656 34.55 27.73 -14.54
N GLY A 657 34.12 27.69 -15.80
CA GLY A 657 32.74 27.91 -16.19
C GLY A 657 31.97 26.62 -16.44
N GLY A 658 30.69 26.63 -16.14
CA GLY A 658 29.74 25.60 -16.55
C GLY A 658 28.56 26.26 -17.26
N LEU A 659 28.23 25.77 -18.45
CA LEU A 659 27.22 26.34 -19.33
C LEU A 659 26.13 25.31 -19.66
N ASP A 660 24.91 25.54 -19.18
CA ASP A 660 23.72 24.73 -19.49
C ASP A 660 22.75 25.54 -20.36
N LEU A 661 22.58 25.12 -21.62
CA LEU A 661 21.80 25.84 -22.63
C LEU A 661 20.36 25.31 -22.72
N SER A 662 19.38 26.21 -22.69
CA SER A 662 17.96 25.87 -22.87
C SER A 662 17.59 25.66 -24.34
N SER A 663 16.78 24.65 -24.64
CA SER A 663 16.33 24.36 -26.01
C SER A 663 14.98 24.98 -26.42
N THR A 664 14.19 25.57 -25.49
CA THR A 664 13.03 26.49 -25.75
C THR A 664 12.25 26.80 -24.46
N MET A 665 12.20 25.86 -23.51
CA MET A 665 11.36 25.94 -22.29
C MET A 665 12.14 25.97 -20.96
N ASP A 666 13.46 25.90 -21.00
CA ASP A 666 14.33 25.84 -19.81
C ASP A 666 14.94 27.21 -19.49
N ILE A 667 15.72 27.29 -18.42
CA ILE A 667 16.51 28.46 -18.04
C ILE A 667 17.92 28.24 -18.56
N THR A 668 18.48 29.22 -19.26
CA THR A 668 19.91 29.14 -19.62
C THR A 668 20.74 29.59 -18.43
N ALA A 669 21.74 28.81 -18.06
CA ALA A 669 22.56 29.06 -16.88
C ALA A 669 24.05 29.03 -17.23
N PHE A 670 24.79 30.02 -16.72
CA PHE A 670 26.24 30.05 -16.74
C PHE A 670 26.74 30.27 -15.32
N VAL A 671 27.59 29.38 -14.82
CA VAL A 671 28.08 29.44 -13.45
C VAL A 671 29.60 29.42 -13.46
N LEU A 672 30.22 30.41 -12.82
CA LEU A 672 31.66 30.45 -12.56
C LEU A 672 31.94 29.91 -11.16
N VAL A 673 32.93 29.03 -11.07
CA VAL A 673 33.47 28.48 -9.82
C VAL A 673 34.93 28.88 -9.70
N PHE A 674 35.27 29.54 -8.60
CA PHE A 674 36.62 29.99 -8.26
C PHE A 674 37.17 29.02 -7.20
N PRO A 675 38.18 28.20 -7.52
CA PRO A 675 38.81 27.33 -6.54
C PRO A 675 39.50 28.13 -5.44
N PRO A 676 39.65 27.62 -4.22
CA PRO A 676 40.31 28.34 -3.13
C PRO A 676 41.81 28.51 -3.40
N THR A 677 42.38 29.65 -3.03
CA THR A 677 43.83 29.94 -3.06
C THR A 677 44.52 29.59 -1.74
N GLU A 678 43.78 29.60 -0.64
CA GLU A 678 44.25 29.20 0.69
C GLU A 678 43.48 27.96 1.19
N GLU A 679 44.06 27.20 2.13
CA GLU A 679 43.51 25.91 2.58
C GLU A 679 42.12 26.00 3.24
N ASP A 680 41.84 27.14 3.87
CA ASP A 680 40.58 27.43 4.57
C ASP A 680 39.60 28.32 3.77
N GLU A 681 39.97 28.72 2.55
CA GLU A 681 39.10 29.48 1.67
C GLU A 681 38.03 28.55 1.06
N PRO A 682 36.74 28.95 0.99
CA PRO A 682 35.72 28.19 0.29
C PRO A 682 35.78 28.42 -1.22
N PHE A 683 35.22 27.49 -1.99
CA PHE A 683 34.95 27.72 -3.41
C PHE A 683 33.94 28.85 -3.59
N ALA A 684 34.30 29.93 -4.28
CA ALA A 684 33.36 31.01 -4.58
C ALA A 684 32.58 30.71 -5.87
N VAL A 685 31.27 30.99 -5.85
CA VAL A 685 30.34 30.70 -6.95
C VAL A 685 29.65 31.97 -7.41
N LEU A 686 29.73 32.27 -8.70
CA LEU A 686 29.00 33.36 -9.37
C LEU A 686 28.07 32.78 -10.44
N PRO A 687 26.76 32.71 -10.18
CA PRO A 687 25.79 32.22 -11.14
C PRO A 687 25.12 33.34 -11.94
N TYR A 688 24.80 33.05 -13.20
CA TYR A 688 24.11 33.93 -14.13
C TYR A 688 23.01 33.16 -14.87
N PHE A 689 21.84 33.78 -15.03
CA PHE A 689 20.63 33.10 -15.53
C PHE A 689 19.89 33.95 -16.56
N TRP A 690 19.39 33.31 -17.63
CA TRP A 690 18.64 33.98 -18.70
C TRP A 690 17.33 33.28 -19.06
N ILE A 691 16.30 34.10 -19.30
CA ILE A 691 15.00 33.70 -19.87
C ILE A 691 14.62 34.70 -20.97
N PRO A 692 13.96 34.30 -22.08
CA PRO A 692 13.47 35.25 -23.08
C PRO A 692 12.41 36.20 -22.50
N GLU A 693 12.50 37.50 -22.79
CA GLU A 693 11.67 38.55 -22.19
C GLU A 693 10.17 38.30 -22.38
N GLU A 694 9.75 37.94 -23.59
CA GLU A 694 8.34 37.66 -23.94
C GLU A 694 7.75 36.46 -23.18
N ASN A 695 8.60 35.60 -22.59
CA ASN A 695 8.17 34.42 -21.87
C ASN A 695 7.98 34.63 -20.36
N ILE A 696 8.39 35.76 -19.77
CA ILE A 696 8.34 35.98 -18.31
C ILE A 696 6.91 35.85 -17.78
N ASP A 697 5.97 36.65 -18.29
CA ASP A 697 4.60 36.67 -17.79
C ASP A 697 3.90 35.31 -17.93
N LEU A 698 4.13 34.62 -19.05
CA LEU A 698 3.61 33.28 -19.29
C LEU A 698 4.20 32.26 -18.31
N ARG A 699 5.51 32.33 -18.05
CA ARG A 699 6.19 31.42 -17.12
C ARG A 699 5.85 31.69 -15.66
N VAL A 700 5.66 32.94 -15.24
CA VAL A 700 5.17 33.26 -13.88
C VAL A 700 3.78 32.65 -13.67
N ARG A 701 2.88 32.75 -14.65
CA ARG A 701 1.53 32.16 -14.57
C ARG A 701 1.54 30.63 -14.61
N ARG A 702 2.45 30.03 -15.39
CA ARG A 702 2.52 28.58 -15.61
C ARG A 702 3.27 27.85 -14.50
N ASP A 703 4.43 28.37 -14.11
CA ASP A 703 5.35 27.73 -13.17
C ASP A 703 5.13 28.21 -11.73
N HIS A 704 4.39 29.31 -11.53
CA HIS A 704 4.18 29.95 -10.22
C HIS A 704 5.50 30.34 -9.49
N VAL A 705 6.54 30.63 -10.28
CA VAL A 705 7.86 31.08 -9.81
C VAL A 705 7.99 32.59 -10.09
N PRO A 706 8.53 33.39 -9.14
CA PRO A 706 8.57 34.85 -9.25
C PRO A 706 9.72 35.35 -10.15
N TYR A 707 9.73 34.93 -11.42
CA TYR A 707 10.77 35.31 -12.39
C TYR A 707 10.81 36.83 -12.63
N ASP A 708 9.65 37.48 -12.64
CA ASP A 708 9.50 38.93 -12.78
C ASP A 708 10.13 39.70 -11.60
N VAL A 709 10.04 39.16 -10.39
CA VAL A 709 10.67 39.75 -9.20
C VAL A 709 12.19 39.59 -9.27
N TRP A 710 12.69 38.42 -9.66
CA TRP A 710 14.13 38.17 -9.79
C TRP A 710 14.77 38.99 -10.90
N GLU A 711 14.04 39.25 -11.98
CA GLU A 711 14.48 40.13 -13.06
C GLU A 711 14.66 41.57 -12.58
N ARG A 712 13.65 42.14 -11.92
CA ARG A 712 13.74 43.49 -11.32
C ARG A 712 14.83 43.62 -10.25
N GLN A 713 15.15 42.52 -9.56
CA GLN A 713 16.21 42.47 -8.54
C GLN A 713 17.60 42.22 -9.14
N GLY A 714 17.71 41.94 -10.45
CA GLY A 714 18.97 41.66 -11.14
C GLY A 714 19.53 40.25 -10.90
N PHE A 715 18.75 39.33 -10.31
CA PHE A 715 19.12 37.92 -10.14
C PHE A 715 18.81 37.05 -11.36
N LEU A 716 18.04 37.58 -12.30
CA LEU A 716 17.67 36.95 -13.56
C LEU A 716 17.79 37.98 -14.68
N MET A 717 18.36 37.61 -15.82
CA MET A 717 18.49 38.47 -16.98
C MET A 717 17.53 38.04 -18.09
N THR A 718 17.22 38.96 -19.00
CA THR A 718 16.41 38.70 -20.18
C THR A 718 17.21 38.79 -21.47
N THR A 719 16.77 38.03 -22.47
CA THR A 719 17.21 38.20 -23.86
C THR A 719 16.03 38.66 -24.70
N GLU A 720 16.29 39.53 -25.68
CA GLU A 720 15.26 40.06 -26.58
C GLU A 720 14.59 38.93 -27.40
N GLY A 721 13.26 39.01 -27.54
CA GLY A 721 12.45 38.08 -28.32
C GLY A 721 11.93 36.86 -27.55
N ASN A 722 11.45 35.86 -28.32
CA ASN A 722 10.80 34.64 -27.80
C ASN A 722 11.74 33.45 -27.54
N VAL A 723 13.01 33.54 -27.97
CA VAL A 723 14.03 32.49 -27.84
C VAL A 723 15.30 33.11 -27.27
N VAL A 724 16.10 32.32 -26.54
CA VAL A 724 17.37 32.79 -25.98
C VAL A 724 18.34 33.12 -27.11
N HIS A 725 18.78 34.37 -27.18
CA HIS A 725 19.75 34.81 -28.20
C HIS A 725 21.19 34.52 -27.75
N TYR A 726 21.78 33.43 -28.24
CA TYR A 726 23.10 32.97 -27.79
C TYR A 726 24.21 34.00 -27.95
N GLY A 727 24.18 34.85 -28.99
CA GLY A 727 25.18 35.92 -29.17
C GLY A 727 25.24 36.93 -28.02
N PHE A 728 24.12 37.13 -27.29
CA PHE A 728 24.11 37.99 -26.09
C PHE A 728 24.89 37.32 -24.96
N ILE A 729 24.70 36.02 -24.78
CA ILE A 729 25.40 35.23 -23.77
C ILE A 729 26.89 35.13 -24.12
N GLU A 730 27.24 34.93 -25.39
CA GLU A 730 28.63 34.93 -25.88
C GLU A 730 29.34 36.25 -25.54
N THR A 731 28.73 37.40 -25.86
CA THR A 731 29.27 38.73 -25.54
C THR A 731 29.40 38.94 -24.03
N PHE A 732 28.48 38.38 -23.24
CA PHE A 732 28.54 38.46 -21.79
C PHE A 732 29.70 37.63 -21.23
N ILE A 733 29.89 36.40 -21.73
CA ILE A 733 31.02 35.54 -21.36
C ILE A 733 32.36 36.18 -21.76
N GLU A 734 32.44 36.82 -22.94
CA GLU A 734 33.63 37.55 -23.39
C GLU A 734 34.03 38.65 -22.37
N LYS A 735 33.07 39.49 -21.95
CA LYS A 735 33.31 40.52 -20.91
C LYS A 735 33.72 39.93 -19.58
N LEU A 736 33.19 38.76 -19.21
CA LEU A 736 33.63 38.07 -18.00
C LEU A 736 35.06 37.53 -18.15
N GLY A 737 35.48 37.11 -19.34
CA GLY A 737 36.85 36.70 -19.64
C GLY A 737 37.86 37.85 -19.65
N GLU A 738 37.41 39.08 -19.95
CA GLU A 738 38.25 40.28 -19.77
C GLU A 738 38.48 40.59 -18.28
N LYS A 739 37.52 40.23 -17.42
CA LYS A 739 37.56 40.49 -15.98
C LYS A 739 38.19 39.36 -15.16
N TYR A 740 37.93 38.10 -15.53
CA TYR A 740 38.34 36.91 -14.79
C TYR A 740 39.17 35.98 -15.67
N ASN A 741 40.07 35.22 -15.06
CA ASN A 741 40.87 34.23 -15.77
C ASN A 741 40.09 32.91 -15.94
N ILE A 742 39.13 32.90 -16.87
CA ILE A 742 38.31 31.72 -17.17
C ILE A 742 39.15 30.72 -17.97
N ARG A 743 39.54 29.62 -17.31
CA ARG A 743 40.42 28.62 -17.92
C ARG A 743 39.72 27.63 -18.83
N GLU A 744 38.66 27.02 -18.33
CA GLU A 744 37.84 26.07 -19.09
C GLU A 744 36.36 26.35 -18.87
N ILE A 745 35.56 26.21 -19.93
CA ILE A 745 34.10 26.24 -19.87
C ILE A 745 33.58 24.86 -20.24
N ALA A 746 32.95 24.17 -19.28
CA ALA A 746 32.27 22.90 -19.53
C ALA A 746 30.86 23.12 -20.06
N PHE A 747 30.44 22.32 -21.05
CA PHE A 747 29.11 22.41 -21.66
C PHE A 747 28.56 21.02 -22.03
N ASP A 748 27.24 20.91 -22.21
CA ASP A 748 26.59 19.67 -22.66
C ASP A 748 26.79 19.42 -24.17
N ARG A 749 27.14 18.19 -24.54
CA ARG A 749 27.51 17.75 -25.90
C ARG A 749 26.39 17.89 -26.94
N TRP A 750 25.14 18.06 -26.51
CA TRP A 750 23.98 18.07 -27.39
C TRP A 750 23.47 19.51 -27.60
N GLY A 751 23.65 20.06 -28.81
CA GLY A 751 22.95 21.28 -29.26
C GLY A 751 23.75 22.58 -29.31
N ALA A 752 25.03 22.60 -28.95
CA ALA A 752 25.82 23.84 -28.77
C ALA A 752 26.93 24.09 -29.82
N VAL A 753 26.96 23.38 -30.95
CA VAL A 753 28.11 23.35 -31.87
C VAL A 753 28.56 24.74 -32.34
N GLN A 754 27.62 25.64 -32.67
CA GLN A 754 27.94 26.99 -33.14
C GLN A 754 28.50 27.88 -32.02
N MET A 755 27.94 27.81 -30.82
CA MET A 755 28.37 28.62 -29.68
C MET A 755 29.76 28.20 -29.19
N VAL A 756 30.06 26.90 -29.23
CA VAL A 756 31.40 26.37 -28.92
C VAL A 756 32.44 26.96 -29.87
N GLN A 757 32.17 26.93 -31.18
CA GLN A 757 33.09 27.50 -32.18
C GLN A 757 33.32 29.00 -31.98
N ASN A 758 32.28 29.75 -31.61
CA ASN A 758 32.39 31.18 -31.35
C ASN A 758 33.23 31.46 -30.09
N LEU A 759 32.98 30.74 -28.99
CA LEU A 759 33.75 30.87 -27.75
C LEU A 759 35.22 30.45 -27.93
N GLU A 760 35.49 29.39 -28.68
CA GLU A 760 36.85 29.00 -29.07
C GLU A 760 37.52 30.08 -29.95
N GLY A 761 36.77 30.69 -30.87
CA GLY A 761 37.23 31.82 -31.68
C GLY A 761 37.56 33.07 -30.86
N MET A 762 36.88 33.27 -29.72
CA MET A 762 37.18 34.31 -28.72
C MET A 762 38.37 33.95 -27.81
N GLY A 763 38.93 32.74 -27.94
CA GLY A 763 40.11 32.29 -27.19
C GLY A 763 39.82 31.49 -25.91
N PHE A 764 38.56 31.15 -25.63
CA PHE A 764 38.22 30.29 -24.49
C PHE A 764 38.48 28.81 -24.79
N THR A 765 38.92 28.06 -23.79
CA THR A 765 38.97 26.58 -23.88
C THR A 765 37.61 26.01 -23.47
N VAL A 766 36.92 25.36 -24.42
CA VAL A 766 35.57 24.83 -24.20
C VAL A 766 35.60 23.30 -24.18
N VAL A 767 35.07 22.68 -23.13
CA VAL A 767 35.24 21.24 -22.87
C VAL A 767 33.89 20.51 -22.84
N PRO A 768 33.71 19.45 -23.64
CA PRO A 768 32.45 18.71 -23.69
C PRO A 768 32.26 17.80 -22.47
N PHE A 769 31.23 18.06 -21.67
CA PHE A 769 30.87 17.31 -20.47
C PHE A 769 29.74 16.29 -20.73
N GLY A 770 29.83 15.12 -20.09
CA GLY A 770 28.82 14.06 -20.25
C GLY A 770 27.72 14.13 -19.17
N GLN A 771 26.46 14.14 -19.56
CA GLN A 771 25.31 14.10 -18.63
C GLN A 771 25.04 12.69 -18.02
N GLY A 772 25.92 11.72 -18.27
CA GLY A 772 25.80 10.35 -17.78
C GLY A 772 26.32 10.17 -16.35
N PHE A 773 25.95 9.06 -15.70
CA PHE A 773 26.39 8.73 -14.32
C PHE A 773 27.92 8.77 -14.13
N LYS A 774 28.69 8.38 -15.16
CA LYS A 774 30.15 8.35 -15.11
C LYS A 774 30.76 9.74 -14.86
N ASP A 775 30.28 10.74 -15.60
CA ASP A 775 30.87 12.07 -15.60
C ASP A 775 30.20 12.97 -14.54
N MET A 776 28.88 12.81 -14.32
CA MET A 776 28.12 13.58 -13.31
C MET A 776 28.40 13.16 -11.86
N SER A 777 28.68 11.88 -11.59
CA SER A 777 28.71 11.39 -10.20
C SER A 777 29.81 12.01 -9.34
N PRO A 778 31.08 12.12 -9.80
CA PRO A 778 32.15 12.70 -8.97
C PRO A 778 31.86 14.16 -8.54
N PRO A 779 31.59 15.11 -9.45
CA PRO A 779 31.33 16.51 -9.06
C PRO A 779 30.03 16.68 -8.26
N THR A 780 28.99 15.86 -8.52
CA THR A 780 27.75 15.89 -7.72
C THR A 780 28.01 15.46 -6.27
N LYS A 781 28.85 14.43 -6.05
CA LYS A 781 29.24 14.02 -4.70
C LYS A 781 30.08 15.09 -4.00
N GLU A 782 30.98 15.74 -4.73
CA GLU A 782 31.81 16.81 -4.17
C GLU A 782 30.98 18.05 -3.80
N LEU A 783 29.97 18.43 -4.60
CA LEU A 783 29.06 19.51 -4.26
C LEU A 783 28.37 19.29 -2.91
N MET A 784 27.88 18.06 -2.67
CA MET A 784 27.31 17.69 -1.37
C MET A 784 28.33 17.81 -0.25
N LYS A 785 29.53 17.25 -0.45
CA LYS A 785 30.61 17.29 0.54
C LYS A 785 31.00 18.71 0.92
N LEU A 786 31.25 19.58 -0.07
CA LEU A 786 31.59 20.99 0.15
C LEU A 786 30.46 21.73 0.88
N THR A 787 29.20 21.42 0.58
CA THR A 787 28.05 22.01 1.29
C THR A 787 28.00 21.57 2.75
N LEU A 788 28.23 20.29 3.04
CA LEU A 788 28.24 19.76 4.41
C LEU A 788 29.41 20.33 5.22
N GLU A 789 30.58 20.48 4.59
CA GLU A 789 31.79 21.05 5.20
C GLU A 789 31.77 22.59 5.24
N LYS A 790 30.77 23.24 4.64
CA LYS A 790 30.66 24.70 4.47
C LYS A 790 31.86 25.31 3.74
N LYS A 791 32.43 24.58 2.78
CA LYS A 791 33.57 24.98 1.93
C LYS A 791 33.14 25.48 0.56
N ILE A 792 31.91 25.96 0.43
CA ILE A 792 31.38 26.60 -0.79
C ILE A 792 30.67 27.90 -0.40
N ALA A 793 30.86 28.93 -1.20
CA ALA A 793 30.30 30.26 -1.02
C ALA A 793 29.47 30.62 -2.26
N HIS A 794 28.14 30.67 -2.12
CA HIS A 794 27.24 30.92 -3.26
C HIS A 794 26.43 32.23 -3.13
N GLY A 795 26.80 33.11 -2.20
CA GLY A 795 26.24 34.47 -2.09
C GLY A 795 24.75 34.55 -1.76
N GLY A 796 24.12 33.44 -1.34
CA GLY A 796 22.68 33.40 -1.08
C GLY A 796 21.79 33.62 -2.32
N HIS A 797 22.30 33.41 -3.53
CA HIS A 797 21.58 33.74 -4.76
C HIS A 797 20.20 33.03 -4.83
N PRO A 798 19.07 33.76 -4.92
CA PRO A 798 17.73 33.20 -4.73
C PRO A 798 17.34 32.18 -5.80
N VAL A 799 17.72 32.41 -7.07
CA VAL A 799 17.47 31.46 -8.17
C VAL A 799 18.24 30.16 -7.96
N MET A 800 19.54 30.24 -7.62
CA MET A 800 20.36 29.06 -7.34
C MET A 800 19.85 28.29 -6.12
N ARG A 801 19.47 28.99 -5.06
CA ARG A 801 18.86 28.39 -3.86
C ARG A 801 17.56 27.67 -4.19
N TRP A 802 16.69 28.26 -5.01
CA TRP A 802 15.47 27.61 -5.48
C TRP A 802 15.79 26.33 -6.26
N MET A 803 16.72 26.39 -7.22
CA MET A 803 17.13 25.21 -8.00
C MET A 803 17.77 24.12 -7.12
N ALA A 804 18.54 24.49 -6.10
CA ALA A 804 19.10 23.55 -5.13
C ALA A 804 18.01 22.87 -4.26
N ASP A 805 16.90 23.57 -3.96
CA ASP A 805 15.75 22.99 -3.25
C ASP A 805 15.00 21.92 -4.07
N ASN A 806 15.08 22.03 -5.40
CA ASN A 806 14.30 21.22 -6.33
C ASN A 806 15.04 19.95 -6.80
N ILE A 807 16.34 19.84 -6.55
CA ILE A 807 17.18 18.81 -7.15
C ILE A 807 16.81 17.39 -6.69
N PHE A 808 16.53 16.53 -7.67
CA PHE A 808 16.42 15.09 -7.49
C PHE A 808 17.65 14.38 -8.03
N ILE A 809 18.17 13.40 -7.27
CA ILE A 809 19.31 12.58 -7.65
C ILE A 809 18.87 11.14 -7.96
N ARG A 810 19.18 10.64 -9.15
CA ARG A 810 19.10 9.20 -9.47
C ARG A 810 20.37 8.50 -9.04
N THR A 811 20.24 7.27 -8.56
CA THR A 811 21.36 6.38 -8.20
C THR A 811 21.32 5.13 -9.08
N ASP A 812 22.46 4.74 -9.65
CA ASP A 812 22.57 3.48 -10.40
C ASP A 812 22.87 2.28 -9.47
N PRO A 813 22.77 1.03 -9.94
CA PRO A 813 23.08 -0.15 -9.12
C PRO A 813 24.53 -0.22 -8.59
N ALA A 814 25.45 0.56 -9.18
CA ALA A 814 26.84 0.64 -8.75
C ALA A 814 27.08 1.76 -7.71
N GLY A 815 26.05 2.50 -7.31
CA GLY A 815 26.14 3.60 -6.34
C GLY A 815 26.66 4.92 -6.92
N ASN A 816 26.66 5.07 -8.25
CA ASN A 816 26.91 6.37 -8.90
C ASN A 816 25.63 7.20 -8.88
N ILE A 817 25.79 8.51 -8.76
CA ILE A 817 24.68 9.44 -8.65
C ILE A 817 24.68 10.43 -9.81
N LYS A 818 23.50 10.92 -10.20
CA LYS A 818 23.39 12.06 -11.14
C LYS A 818 22.16 12.90 -10.84
N ALA A 819 22.24 14.19 -11.12
CA ALA A 819 21.08 15.07 -11.14
C ALA A 819 20.12 14.66 -12.26
N ASP A 820 18.82 14.66 -11.96
CA ASP A 820 17.79 14.22 -12.88
C ASP A 820 16.74 15.30 -13.13
N LYS A 821 16.82 15.95 -14.31
CA LYS A 821 15.89 17.02 -14.68
C LYS A 821 14.43 16.56 -14.71
N GLU A 822 14.15 15.32 -15.14
CA GLU A 822 12.77 14.81 -15.29
C GLU A 822 12.07 14.53 -13.94
N LYS A 823 12.81 14.06 -12.93
CA LYS A 823 12.26 13.73 -11.61
C LYS A 823 12.37 14.85 -10.58
N SER A 824 13.12 15.91 -10.89
CA SER A 824 13.19 17.11 -10.03
C SER A 824 11.84 17.80 -10.01
N THR A 825 11.47 18.39 -8.86
CA THR A 825 10.14 18.99 -8.70
C THR A 825 9.93 20.21 -9.59
N GLU A 826 11.01 20.92 -9.91
CA GLU A 826 11.05 22.12 -10.75
C GLU A 826 12.43 22.25 -11.42
N LYS A 827 12.74 23.40 -12.04
CA LYS A 827 14.00 23.63 -12.78
C LYS A 827 15.24 23.53 -11.90
N ILE A 828 16.32 23.01 -12.50
CA ILE A 828 17.61 22.74 -11.85
C ILE A 828 18.83 23.11 -12.71
N ASP A 829 18.63 23.87 -13.79
CA ASP A 829 19.67 24.15 -14.80
C ASP A 829 20.93 24.81 -14.20
N GLY A 830 20.74 25.70 -13.22
CA GLY A 830 21.83 26.32 -12.47
C GLY A 830 22.68 25.34 -11.67
N VAL A 831 22.05 24.34 -11.05
CA VAL A 831 22.79 23.34 -10.28
C VAL A 831 23.57 22.42 -11.22
N ILE A 832 23.04 22.15 -12.40
CA ILE A 832 23.75 21.36 -13.44
C ILE A 832 24.95 22.14 -13.97
N ALA A 833 24.78 23.42 -14.29
CA ALA A 833 25.89 24.31 -14.65
C ALA A 833 26.96 24.38 -13.54
N LEU A 834 26.54 24.47 -12.27
CA LEU A 834 27.46 24.44 -11.12
C LEU A 834 28.24 23.11 -11.03
N ILE A 835 27.57 21.97 -11.21
CA ILE A 835 28.22 20.65 -11.20
C ILE A 835 29.26 20.54 -12.33
N MET A 836 28.96 21.06 -13.53
CA MET A 836 29.90 21.08 -14.66
C MET A 836 31.11 21.97 -14.37
N ALA A 837 30.90 23.18 -13.84
CA ALA A 837 31.98 24.09 -13.46
C ALA A 837 32.88 23.48 -12.37
N LEU A 838 32.26 22.84 -11.37
CA LEU A 838 32.97 22.22 -10.26
C LEU A 838 33.81 21.02 -10.72
N ASP A 839 33.34 20.22 -11.69
CA ASP A 839 34.14 19.14 -12.28
C ASP A 839 35.46 19.65 -12.88
N ARG A 840 35.40 20.77 -13.60
CA ARG A 840 36.58 21.42 -14.19
C ARG A 840 37.53 21.94 -13.13
N ALA A 841 36.99 22.62 -12.12
CA ALA A 841 37.75 23.12 -10.98
C ALA A 841 38.48 21.99 -10.23
N ILE A 842 37.81 20.86 -10.00
CA ILE A 842 38.40 19.70 -9.28
C ILE A 842 39.50 19.03 -10.10
N ARG A 843 39.30 18.85 -11.42
CA ARG A 843 40.23 18.10 -12.26
C ARG A 843 41.49 18.88 -12.63
N CYS A 844 41.35 20.19 -12.84
CA CYS A 844 42.46 21.02 -13.30
C CYS A 844 43.20 21.69 -12.12
N GLY A 845 42.59 21.76 -10.94
CA GLY A 845 43.21 22.33 -9.73
C GLY A 845 43.68 23.79 -9.91
N ASN A 846 44.43 24.28 -8.92
CA ASN A 846 45.17 25.55 -9.02
C ASN A 846 46.53 25.37 -9.72
N ASP A 847 46.61 24.55 -10.77
CA ASP A 847 47.87 24.41 -11.51
C ASP A 847 48.16 25.73 -12.23
N THR A 848 48.89 26.63 -11.60
CA THR A 848 49.53 27.79 -12.24
C THR A 848 50.66 27.28 -13.12
N SER A 849 50.34 26.61 -14.22
CA SER A 849 51.28 26.48 -15.31
C SER A 849 51.60 27.91 -15.78
N GLU A 850 52.84 28.33 -15.52
CA GLU A 850 53.37 29.65 -15.91
C GLU A 850 52.94 30.00 -17.33
N SER A 851 52.51 31.23 -17.52
CA SER A 851 52.19 31.77 -18.83
C SER A 851 53.37 31.53 -19.78
N VAL A 852 53.13 31.10 -21.01
CA VAL A 852 54.20 30.93 -22.01
C VAL A 852 54.93 32.27 -22.24
N TYR A 853 54.27 33.40 -21.99
CA TYR A 853 54.90 34.73 -22.04
C TYR A 853 55.88 34.99 -20.90
N GLU A 854 55.67 34.38 -19.72
CA GLU A 854 56.65 34.43 -18.62
C GLU A 854 57.87 33.55 -18.92
N SER A 855 57.70 32.43 -19.62
CA SER A 855 58.82 31.54 -19.98
C SER A 855 59.56 31.92 -21.27
N ARG A 856 58.91 32.63 -22.22
CA ARG A 856 59.48 32.93 -23.55
C ARG A 856 59.61 34.42 -23.90
N GLY A 857 59.02 35.32 -23.12
CA GLY A 857 58.95 36.76 -23.40
C GLY A 857 58.02 37.12 -24.58
N VAL A 858 57.57 38.39 -24.63
CA VAL A 858 56.73 38.91 -25.72
C VAL A 858 57.59 39.24 -26.93
N TRP A 859 57.25 38.70 -28.11
CA TRP A 859 57.92 39.05 -29.36
C TRP A 859 57.33 40.34 -29.94
N VAL A 860 58.11 41.41 -29.92
CA VAL A 860 57.79 42.67 -30.58
C VAL A 860 58.50 42.70 -31.93
N PHE A 861 57.74 42.88 -33.02
CA PHE A 861 58.28 43.17 -34.35
C PHE A 861 58.08 44.63 -34.72
#